data_AF-A0A0F4H1X2-F1
#
_entry.id   AF-A0A0F4H1X2-F1
#
_cell.length_a   1.000
_cell.length_b   1.000
_cell.length_c   1.000
_cell.angle_alpha   90.00
_cell.angle_beta   90.00
_cell.angle_gamma   90.00
#
_symmetry.space_group_name_H-M   'P 1'
#
loop_
_entity.id
_entity.type
_entity.pdbx_description
1 polymer ?
#
loop_
_entity_poly.entity_id
_entity_poly.type
_entity_poly.pdbx_seq_one_letter_code
_entity_poly.pdbx_strand_id
1 'polypeptide(L)'
;MGGTCSMVSSQPHVYAEIHRNGLEKDLKACAGCTDMEYVNFTSKDGKMQRITDLAKYTTMLEDVALKLFSINGMTHRQVMPFPFEPSRPQPWQRYDHMNVQDRLNQLDIPQSDKDMFSAHTGAFGSAASSEIACVDAMRRYALGGNSFATMYDAAASFKLGNGGTTNLCRHILTEYNGDVVMKKQVASLTQTDGSGPTISCRDGSVDKARRVVCTIPLNCLGDIKFDPPLSAAKQDAIKQGHINVGEKYHFAIDEVQGNWHQGPLKQGTYAMCFGYNGRLTDPTNNESVIAEYKKLQPEGRVKGYLTHTWSSDPYAKGAWFCASPNMTTKHLSVVKGFANVYLYALHEKYGPVVRIGPNEVSFAGPALEAIYGLRKGGALEKSRAWLGGVSPWKGFHGLGIARGDEHRRQRRALAPSMSKTALKAQEGIIQANVAHLMDRLRAEAAKGEDVNVAEWFTYFSFDMIGDVCLNQSFGCLDLGERTDWANSIIDLHMSSSWLTVIQQISGMETRFGRLLSKVLARLFVPRHLDRSRKLHFQKTMEATVRRMEADSSHPDAIYHILRSNKEDRIIAPREEIILNMTLFLSAGSETTSILLTTCSWLLISHRQVLDRVVREVRSKFQHISEVTLDTVTDAHLPYLNAVIHEVFRLFPPAGLPAGREVPPQGDTITGVYVPGGTTVRVAAWTVQRSAEHFHQPDTFQPERWLKPPPKEFENDRLELSQPFIIGPRQCLGAPMVMFESQLALSRLLLQFDISAPVTRRGIAENEKWNLSPTIRSIESYTVIKKPNTWVNLRPVRGMI
;
A
#
# COMPACT_ATOMS: atom_id res chain seq x y z
N MET A 1 -30.37 -1.60 -32.81
CA MET A 1 -30.66 -1.92 -31.39
C MET A 1 -29.39 -1.71 -30.57
N GLY A 2 -29.23 -0.57 -29.92
CA GLY A 2 -28.06 -0.28 -29.09
C GLY A 2 -28.49 0.49 -27.85
N GLY A 3 -29.05 -0.22 -26.87
CA GLY A 3 -29.42 0.35 -25.58
C GLY A 3 -28.70 -0.44 -24.51
N THR A 4 -27.52 0.02 -24.12
CA THR A 4 -26.81 -0.50 -22.95
C THR A 4 -27.61 -0.10 -21.70
N CYS A 5 -27.75 -1.02 -20.74
CA CYS A 5 -28.50 -0.82 -19.50
C CYS A 5 -28.08 0.47 -18.76
N SER A 6 -29.08 1.17 -18.24
CA SER A 6 -29.09 2.57 -17.80
C SER A 6 -28.42 2.85 -16.45
N MET A 7 -27.83 1.85 -15.79
CA MET A 7 -26.99 2.07 -14.59
C MET A 7 -25.74 2.91 -14.88
N VAL A 8 -25.35 3.02 -16.16
CA VAL A 8 -24.29 3.95 -16.59
C VAL A 8 -24.80 5.40 -16.55
N SER A 9 -26.09 5.64 -16.76
CA SER A 9 -26.72 6.98 -16.70
C SER A 9 -26.85 7.52 -15.28
N SER A 10 -26.82 6.67 -14.25
CA SER A 10 -26.80 7.12 -12.83
C SER A 10 -25.41 7.51 -12.36
N GLN A 11 -24.37 7.34 -13.19
CA GLN A 11 -23.04 7.87 -12.88
C GLN A 11 -23.06 9.39 -13.06
N PRO A 12 -22.59 10.18 -12.07
CA PRO A 12 -22.71 11.64 -12.09
C PRO A 12 -22.16 12.31 -13.35
N HIS A 13 -21.09 11.76 -13.94
CA HIS A 13 -20.47 12.31 -15.15
C HIS A 13 -21.28 12.01 -16.42
N VAL A 14 -21.89 10.82 -16.53
CA VAL A 14 -22.75 10.48 -17.68
C VAL A 14 -24.06 11.26 -17.59
N TYR A 15 -24.63 11.36 -16.40
CA TYR A 15 -25.81 12.19 -16.15
C TYR A 15 -25.57 13.65 -16.51
N ALA A 16 -24.41 14.20 -16.10
CA ALA A 16 -24.03 15.57 -16.46
C ALA A 16 -23.95 15.76 -17.98
N GLU A 17 -23.40 14.80 -18.73
CA GLU A 17 -23.34 14.88 -20.20
C GLU A 17 -24.72 14.72 -20.86
N ILE A 18 -25.59 13.86 -20.34
CA ILE A 18 -26.98 13.75 -20.81
C ILE A 18 -27.70 15.10 -20.66
N HIS A 19 -27.60 15.71 -19.48
CA HIS A 19 -28.27 16.97 -19.18
C HIS A 19 -27.66 18.15 -19.94
N ARG A 20 -26.33 18.23 -20.02
CA ARG A 20 -25.61 19.25 -20.77
C ARG A 20 -26.04 19.28 -22.25
N ASN A 21 -26.29 18.12 -22.84
CA ASN A 21 -26.70 17.98 -24.23
C ASN A 21 -28.23 18.03 -24.42
N GLY A 22 -29.02 18.23 -23.35
CA GLY A 22 -30.48 18.28 -23.41
C GLY A 22 -31.12 16.97 -23.86
N LEU A 23 -30.47 15.82 -23.60
CA LEU A 23 -30.89 14.49 -24.05
C LEU A 23 -31.91 13.84 -23.12
N GLU A 24 -32.17 14.42 -21.96
CA GLU A 24 -33.21 14.00 -21.02
C GLU A 24 -34.60 14.01 -21.65
N LYS A 25 -34.87 14.92 -22.60
CA LYS A 25 -36.13 14.99 -23.35
C LYS A 25 -36.35 13.79 -24.28
N ASP A 26 -35.27 13.09 -24.63
CA ASP A 26 -35.29 11.93 -25.51
C ASP A 26 -35.36 10.62 -24.72
N LEU A 27 -35.41 10.66 -23.37
CA LEU A 27 -35.58 9.46 -22.57
C LEU A 27 -36.91 8.77 -22.89
N LYS A 28 -36.85 7.45 -23.14
CA LYS A 28 -38.01 6.62 -23.43
C LYS A 28 -38.07 5.46 -22.44
N ALA A 29 -39.26 5.16 -21.96
CA ALA A 29 -39.50 3.95 -21.19
C ALA A 29 -39.21 2.71 -22.05
N CYS A 30 -38.55 1.73 -21.46
CA CYS A 30 -38.36 0.43 -22.09
C CYS A 30 -39.65 -0.39 -21.94
N ALA A 31 -40.29 -0.71 -23.06
CA ALA A 31 -41.48 -1.56 -23.07
C ALA A 31 -41.17 -2.95 -22.44
N GLY A 32 -41.99 -3.35 -21.46
CA GLY A 32 -41.95 -4.67 -20.83
C GLY A 32 -40.93 -4.84 -19.69
N CYS A 33 -40.29 -3.77 -19.22
CA CYS A 33 -39.36 -3.81 -18.08
C CYS A 33 -39.97 -3.37 -16.75
N THR A 34 -41.14 -2.73 -16.76
CA THR A 34 -41.78 -2.13 -15.56
C THR A 34 -42.86 -3.01 -14.94
N ASP A 35 -43.42 -3.96 -15.69
CA ASP A 35 -44.54 -4.82 -15.28
C ASP A 35 -44.15 -6.31 -15.41
N MET A 36 -43.17 -6.75 -14.61
CA MET A 36 -42.82 -8.17 -14.54
C MET A 36 -44.04 -8.96 -14.07
N GLU A 37 -44.33 -10.11 -14.70
CA GLU A 37 -45.49 -10.96 -14.35
C GLU A 37 -45.07 -12.24 -13.61
N TYR A 38 -43.93 -12.83 -13.99
CA TYR A 38 -43.37 -14.01 -13.33
C TYR A 38 -41.86 -14.13 -13.54
N VAL A 39 -41.21 -14.92 -12.68
CA VAL A 39 -39.80 -15.32 -12.80
C VAL A 39 -39.72 -16.83 -12.90
N ASN A 40 -39.10 -17.33 -13.98
CA ASN A 40 -38.73 -18.75 -14.08
C ASN A 40 -37.34 -18.94 -13.48
N PHE A 41 -37.21 -19.81 -12.48
CA PHE A 41 -35.94 -20.14 -11.83
C PHE A 41 -35.73 -21.65 -11.83
N THR A 42 -34.57 -22.09 -12.31
CA THR A 42 -34.16 -23.50 -12.27
C THR A 42 -33.05 -23.65 -11.23
N SER A 43 -33.35 -24.38 -10.17
CA SER A 43 -32.39 -24.71 -9.11
C SER A 43 -31.31 -25.69 -9.60
N LYS A 44 -30.25 -25.90 -8.82
CA LYS A 44 -29.20 -26.89 -9.13
C LYS A 44 -29.74 -28.31 -9.30
N ASP A 45 -30.87 -28.62 -8.68
CA ASP A 45 -31.55 -29.91 -8.77
C ASP A 45 -32.34 -30.09 -10.09
N GLY A 46 -32.28 -29.11 -11.00
CA GLY A 46 -32.88 -29.17 -12.33
C GLY A 46 -34.40 -28.92 -12.36
N LYS A 47 -35.03 -28.68 -11.20
CA LYS A 47 -36.46 -28.33 -11.11
C LYS A 47 -36.67 -26.85 -11.42
N MET A 48 -37.47 -26.59 -12.45
CA MET A 48 -37.95 -25.25 -12.80
C MET A 48 -39.12 -24.85 -11.92
N GLN A 49 -39.08 -23.63 -11.38
CA GLN A 49 -40.13 -23.02 -10.59
C GLN A 49 -40.57 -21.73 -11.28
N ARG A 50 -41.88 -21.55 -11.47
CA ARG A 50 -42.48 -20.29 -11.94
C ARG A 50 -42.98 -19.50 -10.73
N ILE A 51 -42.35 -18.36 -10.46
CA ILE A 51 -42.65 -17.48 -9.34
C ILE A 51 -43.55 -16.35 -9.84
N THR A 52 -44.80 -16.32 -9.38
CA THR A 52 -45.78 -15.26 -9.74
C THR A 52 -45.94 -14.20 -8.63
N ASP A 53 -45.52 -14.51 -7.41
CA ASP A 53 -45.47 -13.54 -6.29
C ASP A 53 -44.15 -12.78 -6.32
N LEU A 54 -44.14 -11.69 -7.09
CA LEU A 54 -42.96 -10.88 -7.35
C LEU A 54 -42.57 -9.96 -6.18
N ALA A 55 -43.55 -9.61 -5.34
CA ALA A 55 -43.29 -8.86 -4.12
C ALA A 55 -42.43 -9.70 -3.18
N LYS A 56 -42.82 -10.96 -2.95
CA LYS A 56 -42.05 -11.91 -2.13
C LYS A 56 -40.67 -12.21 -2.71
N TYR A 57 -40.56 -12.36 -4.03
CA TYR A 57 -39.27 -12.52 -4.72
C TYR A 57 -38.34 -11.33 -4.48
N THR A 58 -38.86 -10.11 -4.63
CA THR A 58 -38.09 -8.88 -4.43
C THR A 58 -37.65 -8.73 -2.99
N THR A 59 -38.55 -8.95 -2.02
CA THR A 59 -38.20 -8.92 -0.59
C THR A 59 -37.12 -9.94 -0.23
N MET A 60 -37.20 -11.17 -0.75
CA MET A 60 -36.17 -12.18 -0.51
C MET A 60 -34.79 -11.73 -1.03
N LEU A 61 -34.72 -11.19 -2.25
CA LEU A 61 -33.45 -10.69 -2.80
C LEU A 61 -32.86 -9.55 -1.96
N GLU A 62 -33.69 -8.63 -1.48
CA GLU A 62 -33.27 -7.53 -0.62
C GLU A 62 -32.77 -8.04 0.73
N ASP A 63 -33.48 -8.99 1.36
CA ASP A 63 -33.07 -9.60 2.63
C ASP A 63 -31.72 -10.32 2.51
N VAL A 64 -31.50 -11.06 1.42
CA VAL A 64 -30.22 -11.73 1.15
C VAL A 64 -29.12 -10.70 0.89
N ALA A 65 -29.38 -9.63 0.13
CA ALA A 65 -28.39 -8.56 -0.09
C ALA A 65 -28.00 -7.86 1.21
N LEU A 66 -28.97 -7.53 2.07
CA LEU A 66 -28.72 -6.88 3.35
C LEU A 66 -27.82 -7.75 4.22
N LYS A 67 -28.03 -9.06 4.26
CA LYS A 67 -27.20 -10.01 5.02
C LYS A 67 -25.81 -10.21 4.38
N LEU A 68 -25.75 -10.32 3.05
CA LEU A 68 -24.52 -10.55 2.32
C LEU A 68 -23.55 -9.35 2.39
N PHE A 69 -24.08 -8.15 2.16
CA PHE A 69 -23.29 -6.91 2.09
C PHE A 69 -23.05 -6.25 3.44
N SER A 70 -23.77 -6.67 4.49
CA SER A 70 -23.40 -6.33 5.86
C SER A 70 -22.25 -7.23 6.31
N ILE A 71 -21.12 -6.63 6.69
CA ILE A 71 -19.89 -7.35 7.02
C ILE A 71 -19.41 -6.91 8.40
N ASN A 72 -19.21 -7.86 9.31
CA ASN A 72 -18.66 -7.63 10.65
C ASN A 72 -19.39 -6.53 11.45
N GLY A 73 -20.73 -6.52 11.43
CA GLY A 73 -21.54 -5.53 12.14
C GLY A 73 -21.61 -4.16 11.47
N MET A 74 -20.89 -3.94 10.36
CA MET A 74 -21.05 -2.76 9.52
C MET A 74 -22.14 -3.00 8.48
N THR A 75 -23.06 -2.05 8.34
CA THR A 75 -24.02 -2.05 7.25
C THR A 75 -23.32 -1.82 5.91
N HIS A 76 -23.91 -2.28 4.81
CA HIS A 76 -23.39 -2.06 3.46
C HIS A 76 -23.05 -0.57 3.16
N ARG A 77 -23.82 0.39 3.69
CA ARG A 77 -23.56 1.84 3.57
C ARG A 77 -22.30 2.29 4.33
N GLN A 78 -22.02 1.67 5.47
CA GLN A 78 -20.79 1.92 6.22
C GLN A 78 -19.58 1.24 5.58
N VAL A 79 -19.78 0.07 4.95
CA VAL A 79 -18.72 -0.64 4.24
C VAL A 79 -18.31 0.11 2.96
N MET A 80 -19.27 0.70 2.24
CA MET A 80 -19.05 1.46 1.01
C MET A 80 -19.81 2.81 0.99
N PRO A 81 -19.31 3.83 1.70
CA PRO A 81 -19.96 5.13 1.77
C PRO A 81 -19.87 5.94 0.46
N PHE A 82 -18.85 5.69 -0.37
CA PHE A 82 -18.62 6.43 -1.61
C PHE A 82 -18.48 5.48 -2.82
N PRO A 83 -19.59 4.88 -3.30
CA PRO A 83 -19.56 3.90 -4.40
C PRO A 83 -19.09 4.49 -5.74
N PHE A 84 -19.22 5.81 -5.92
CA PHE A 84 -18.76 6.53 -7.12
C PHE A 84 -17.25 6.82 -7.12
N GLU A 85 -16.57 6.72 -5.97
CA GLU A 85 -15.17 7.12 -5.81
C GLU A 85 -14.29 5.98 -5.23
N PRO A 86 -13.99 4.94 -6.04
CA PRO A 86 -13.27 3.76 -5.59
C PRO A 86 -11.81 4.03 -5.21
N SER A 87 -11.25 5.17 -5.63
CA SER A 87 -9.90 5.61 -5.29
C SER A 87 -9.78 6.12 -3.85
N ARG A 88 -10.88 6.50 -3.19
CA ARG A 88 -10.85 6.91 -1.77
C ARG A 88 -10.58 5.71 -0.87
N PRO A 89 -9.77 5.85 0.20
CA PRO A 89 -9.67 4.83 1.25
C PRO A 89 -11.05 4.56 1.86
N GLN A 90 -11.47 3.30 1.86
CA GLN A 90 -12.81 2.89 2.29
C GLN A 90 -12.78 1.49 2.92
N PRO A 91 -13.68 1.17 3.86
CA PRO A 91 -13.68 -0.10 4.59
C PRO A 91 -13.75 -1.36 3.70
N TRP A 92 -14.48 -1.29 2.57
CA TRP A 92 -14.62 -2.40 1.61
C TRP A 92 -13.27 -2.95 1.10
N GLN A 93 -12.20 -2.16 1.12
CA GLN A 93 -10.89 -2.55 0.59
C GLN A 93 -10.26 -3.73 1.33
N ARG A 94 -10.67 -3.99 2.59
CA ARG A 94 -10.23 -5.16 3.35
C ARG A 94 -10.94 -6.44 2.92
N TYR A 95 -12.08 -6.31 2.24
CA TYR A 95 -13.00 -7.38 1.89
C TYR A 95 -12.98 -7.74 0.39
N ASP A 96 -12.17 -7.05 -0.42
CA ASP A 96 -12.02 -7.28 -1.88
C ASP A 96 -11.51 -8.68 -2.23
N HIS A 97 -10.99 -9.44 -1.25
CA HIS A 97 -10.55 -10.83 -1.44
C HIS A 97 -11.69 -11.85 -1.47
N MET A 98 -12.91 -11.48 -1.05
CA MET A 98 -14.06 -12.39 -1.02
C MET A 98 -14.77 -12.43 -2.38
N ASN A 99 -15.16 -13.61 -2.83
CA ASN A 99 -16.15 -13.77 -3.91
C ASN A 99 -17.57 -13.85 -3.34
N VAL A 100 -18.57 -13.72 -4.21
CA VAL A 100 -20.00 -13.76 -3.82
C VAL A 100 -20.38 -15.13 -3.25
N GLN A 101 -19.89 -16.22 -3.83
CA GLN A 101 -20.24 -17.58 -3.40
C GLN A 101 -19.75 -17.91 -1.98
N ASP A 102 -18.51 -17.56 -1.64
CA ASP A 102 -17.93 -17.76 -0.31
C ASP A 102 -18.71 -16.97 0.74
N ARG A 103 -19.14 -15.76 0.40
CA ARG A 103 -19.94 -14.95 1.30
C ARG A 103 -21.35 -15.54 1.49
N LEU A 104 -21.99 -16.03 0.44
CA LEU A 104 -23.28 -16.74 0.54
C LEU A 104 -23.17 -17.99 1.42
N ASN A 105 -22.06 -18.73 1.33
CA ASN A 105 -21.82 -19.93 2.12
C ASN A 105 -21.70 -19.63 3.62
N GLN A 106 -21.23 -18.43 3.99
CA GLN A 106 -21.12 -17.98 5.39
C GLN A 106 -22.46 -17.55 6.01
N LEU A 107 -23.52 -17.36 5.22
CA LEU A 107 -24.82 -16.93 5.72
C LEU A 107 -25.68 -18.13 6.14
N ASP A 108 -26.34 -18.00 7.28
CA ASP A 108 -27.39 -18.93 7.73
C ASP A 108 -28.73 -18.54 7.09
N ILE A 109 -28.92 -18.94 5.83
CA ILE A 109 -30.12 -18.71 5.03
C ILE A 109 -30.43 -19.96 4.19
N PRO A 110 -31.68 -20.16 3.74
CA PRO A 110 -32.06 -21.32 2.93
C PRO A 110 -31.22 -21.47 1.65
N GLN A 111 -30.92 -22.71 1.26
CA GLN A 111 -30.12 -22.99 0.06
C GLN A 111 -30.81 -22.52 -1.23
N SER A 112 -32.15 -22.55 -1.28
CA SER A 112 -32.95 -22.00 -2.37
C SER A 112 -32.64 -20.51 -2.62
N ASP A 113 -32.51 -19.76 -1.54
CA ASP A 113 -32.31 -18.30 -1.58
C ASP A 113 -30.87 -17.99 -1.99
N LYS A 114 -29.90 -18.80 -1.53
CA LYS A 114 -28.50 -18.74 -1.97
C LYS A 114 -28.37 -19.01 -3.46
N ASP A 115 -29.01 -20.06 -3.97
CA ASP A 115 -28.93 -20.42 -5.38
C ASP A 115 -29.63 -19.37 -6.27
N MET A 116 -30.75 -18.81 -5.80
CA MET A 116 -31.46 -17.74 -6.52
C MET A 116 -30.65 -16.45 -6.58
N PHE A 117 -30.06 -16.03 -5.46
CA PHE A 117 -29.17 -14.86 -5.42
C PHE A 117 -27.88 -15.08 -6.23
N SER A 118 -27.34 -16.30 -6.23
CA SER A 118 -26.19 -16.67 -7.06
C SER A 118 -26.53 -16.58 -8.55
N ALA A 119 -27.70 -17.06 -8.98
CA ALA A 119 -28.14 -16.93 -10.37
C ALA A 119 -28.33 -15.46 -10.76
N HIS A 120 -28.87 -14.66 -9.85
CA HIS A 120 -29.06 -13.22 -10.02
C HIS A 120 -27.74 -12.46 -10.21
N THR A 121 -26.76 -12.69 -9.32
CA THR A 121 -25.42 -12.10 -9.45
C THR A 121 -24.66 -12.60 -10.66
N GLY A 122 -24.85 -13.87 -11.05
CA GLY A 122 -24.29 -14.44 -12.27
C GLY A 122 -24.82 -13.77 -13.54
N ALA A 123 -26.12 -13.42 -13.58
CA ALA A 123 -26.70 -12.65 -14.67
C ALA A 123 -26.10 -11.23 -14.77
N PHE A 124 -25.76 -10.61 -13.64
CA PHE A 124 -25.10 -9.30 -13.63
C PHE A 124 -23.62 -9.34 -14.03
N GLY A 125 -22.88 -10.35 -13.59
CA GLY A 125 -21.44 -10.46 -13.85
C GLY A 125 -21.13 -11.10 -15.20
N SER A 126 -22.09 -11.81 -15.80
CA SER A 126 -21.86 -12.80 -16.85
C SER A 126 -20.65 -13.67 -16.52
N ALA A 127 -20.66 -14.20 -15.30
CA ALA A 127 -19.62 -15.04 -14.71
C ALA A 127 -20.20 -15.85 -13.56
N ALA A 128 -19.48 -16.86 -13.07
CA ALA A 128 -19.91 -17.60 -11.89
C ALA A 128 -19.79 -16.73 -10.62
N SER A 129 -20.69 -16.91 -9.65
CA SER A 129 -20.63 -16.22 -8.35
C SER A 129 -19.34 -16.49 -7.57
N SER A 130 -18.65 -17.60 -7.84
CA SER A 130 -17.32 -17.93 -7.31
C SER A 130 -16.20 -17.06 -7.89
N GLU A 131 -16.43 -16.43 -9.03
CA GLU A 131 -15.44 -15.59 -9.72
C GLU A 131 -15.71 -14.10 -9.53
N ILE A 132 -16.96 -13.73 -9.22
CA ILE A 132 -17.38 -12.33 -9.01
C ILE A 132 -16.94 -11.87 -7.62
N ALA A 133 -16.21 -10.74 -7.55
CA ALA A 133 -15.86 -10.12 -6.28
C ALA A 133 -17.12 -9.66 -5.53
N CYS A 134 -17.23 -10.02 -4.25
CA CYS A 134 -18.35 -9.61 -3.40
C CYS A 134 -18.47 -8.08 -3.30
N VAL A 135 -17.32 -7.38 -3.33
CA VAL A 135 -17.28 -5.91 -3.31
C VAL A 135 -17.76 -5.27 -4.63
N ASP A 136 -17.59 -5.93 -5.78
CA ASP A 136 -18.10 -5.42 -7.07
C ASP A 136 -19.63 -5.54 -7.12
N ALA A 137 -20.18 -6.67 -6.63
CA ALA A 137 -21.62 -6.86 -6.47
C ALA A 137 -22.23 -5.83 -5.50
N MET A 138 -21.59 -5.62 -4.34
CA MET A 138 -22.00 -4.61 -3.35
C MET A 138 -21.97 -3.20 -3.94
N ARG A 139 -20.96 -2.89 -4.75
CA ARG A 139 -20.85 -1.58 -5.39
C ARG A 139 -22.02 -1.30 -6.32
N ARG A 140 -22.43 -2.27 -7.13
CA ARG A 140 -23.60 -2.13 -8.02
C ARG A 140 -24.87 -1.91 -7.24
N TYR A 141 -25.07 -2.69 -6.17
CA TYR A 141 -26.19 -2.52 -5.26
C TYR A 141 -26.22 -1.11 -4.65
N ALA A 142 -25.07 -0.60 -4.17
CA ALA A 142 -24.95 0.74 -3.62
C ALA A 142 -25.18 1.86 -4.66
N LEU A 143 -24.72 1.67 -5.91
CA LEU A 143 -24.99 2.58 -7.02
C LEU A 143 -26.48 2.62 -7.40
N GLY A 144 -27.20 1.52 -7.21
CA GLY A 144 -28.65 1.42 -7.34
C GLY A 144 -29.42 1.98 -6.14
N GLY A 145 -28.82 2.84 -5.31
CA GLY A 145 -29.50 3.41 -4.14
C GLY A 145 -29.63 2.45 -2.95
N ASN A 146 -28.92 1.32 -2.97
CA ASN A 146 -29.04 0.23 -2.00
C ASN A 146 -30.41 -0.46 -2.03
N SER A 147 -30.94 -0.64 -3.24
CA SER A 147 -32.10 -1.48 -3.53
C SER A 147 -31.92 -2.12 -4.90
N PHE A 148 -32.24 -3.40 -5.01
CA PHE A 148 -32.31 -4.06 -6.31
C PHE A 148 -33.45 -3.52 -7.15
N ALA A 149 -34.61 -3.19 -6.56
CA ALA A 149 -35.71 -2.59 -7.32
C ALA A 149 -35.26 -1.29 -8.02
N THR A 150 -34.61 -0.38 -7.28
CA THR A 150 -34.06 0.86 -7.85
C THR A 150 -32.90 0.59 -8.79
N MET A 151 -32.05 -0.42 -8.52
CA MET A 151 -31.00 -0.84 -9.45
C MET A 151 -31.57 -1.33 -10.79
N TYR A 152 -32.65 -2.11 -10.77
CA TYR A 152 -33.36 -2.60 -11.95
C TYR A 152 -34.08 -1.49 -12.68
N ASP A 153 -34.75 -0.61 -11.97
CA ASP A 153 -35.37 0.58 -12.57
C ASP A 153 -34.33 1.45 -13.27
N ALA A 154 -33.22 1.70 -12.59
CA ALA A 154 -32.10 2.43 -13.16
C ALA A 154 -31.43 1.69 -14.31
N ALA A 155 -31.49 0.36 -14.39
CA ALA A 155 -30.82 -0.42 -15.45
C ALA A 155 -31.71 -0.72 -16.66
N ALA A 156 -33.02 -0.82 -16.47
CA ALA A 156 -33.93 -1.43 -17.43
C ALA A 156 -35.14 -0.55 -17.77
N SER A 157 -35.59 0.35 -16.89
CA SER A 157 -36.85 1.07 -17.08
C SER A 157 -36.76 2.21 -18.09
N PHE A 158 -35.59 2.87 -18.22
CA PHE A 158 -35.39 3.98 -19.16
C PHE A 158 -34.19 3.78 -20.07
N LYS A 159 -34.31 4.22 -21.32
CA LYS A 159 -33.20 4.31 -22.28
C LYS A 159 -33.22 5.64 -23.01
N LEU A 160 -32.05 6.07 -23.50
CA LEU A 160 -31.99 7.19 -24.43
C LEU A 160 -32.68 6.81 -25.76
N GLY A 161 -33.60 7.64 -26.21
CA GLY A 161 -34.27 7.54 -27.50
C GLY A 161 -33.31 7.82 -28.66
N ASN A 162 -33.82 7.71 -29.89
CA ASN A 162 -33.14 8.16 -31.12
C ASN A 162 -31.74 7.54 -31.34
N GLY A 163 -31.51 6.31 -30.85
CA GLY A 163 -30.25 5.59 -31.04
C GLY A 163 -29.49 5.25 -29.75
N GLY A 164 -30.04 5.52 -28.56
CA GLY A 164 -29.46 5.05 -27.30
C GLY A 164 -28.14 5.74 -26.97
N THR A 165 -27.17 4.98 -26.46
CA THR A 165 -25.82 5.47 -26.18
C THR A 165 -25.14 6.03 -27.43
N THR A 166 -25.46 5.51 -28.62
CA THR A 166 -24.95 6.08 -29.88
C THR A 166 -25.40 7.52 -30.08
N ASN A 167 -26.60 7.89 -29.63
CA ASN A 167 -27.07 9.27 -29.72
C ASN A 167 -26.23 10.20 -28.83
N LEU A 168 -25.99 9.80 -27.57
CA LEU A 168 -25.08 10.53 -26.67
C LEU A 168 -23.67 10.66 -27.25
N CYS A 169 -23.10 9.58 -27.78
CA CYS A 169 -21.79 9.64 -28.43
C CYS A 169 -21.77 10.59 -29.64
N ARG A 170 -22.84 10.64 -30.44
CA ARG A 170 -22.93 11.58 -31.56
C ARG A 170 -22.98 13.03 -31.09
N HIS A 171 -23.73 13.33 -30.04
CA HIS A 171 -23.77 14.68 -29.46
C HIS A 171 -22.40 15.11 -28.93
N ILE A 172 -21.70 14.23 -28.20
CA ILE A 172 -20.32 14.48 -27.78
C ILE A 172 -19.39 14.72 -28.99
N LEU A 173 -19.56 13.95 -30.07
CA LEU A 173 -18.81 14.14 -31.31
C LEU A 173 -19.16 15.45 -32.03
N THR A 174 -20.39 15.95 -31.96
CA THR A 174 -20.76 17.24 -32.57
C THR A 174 -20.13 18.43 -31.87
N GLU A 175 -19.84 18.34 -30.56
CA GLU A 175 -19.08 19.36 -29.83
C GLU A 175 -17.57 19.24 -30.04
N TYR A 176 -17.10 18.12 -30.59
CA TYR A 176 -15.68 17.87 -30.79
C TYR A 176 -15.18 18.61 -32.04
N ASN A 177 -14.36 19.63 -31.82
CA ASN A 177 -13.79 20.45 -32.90
C ASN A 177 -12.50 19.87 -33.52
N GLY A 178 -12.14 18.62 -33.22
CA GLY A 178 -10.94 17.97 -33.76
C GLY A 178 -11.25 16.98 -34.89
N ASP A 179 -10.19 16.48 -35.53
CA ASP A 179 -10.33 15.48 -36.59
C ASP A 179 -10.76 14.12 -36.02
N VAL A 180 -11.75 13.49 -36.65
CA VAL A 180 -12.26 12.18 -36.28
C VAL A 180 -11.91 11.18 -37.38
N VAL A 181 -11.05 10.22 -37.05
CA VAL A 181 -10.64 9.16 -37.97
C VAL A 181 -11.22 7.82 -37.51
N MET A 182 -12.17 7.29 -38.27
CA MET A 182 -12.82 6.01 -38.02
C MET A 182 -12.22 4.89 -38.89
N LYS A 183 -12.50 3.63 -38.55
CA LYS A 183 -12.02 2.43 -39.28
C LYS A 183 -10.49 2.27 -39.34
N LYS A 184 -9.76 3.00 -38.48
CA LYS A 184 -8.31 2.96 -38.40
C LYS A 184 -7.88 2.17 -37.16
N GLN A 185 -7.35 0.96 -37.37
CA GLN A 185 -6.93 0.09 -36.26
C GLN A 185 -5.48 0.35 -35.88
N VAL A 186 -5.25 0.76 -34.64
CA VAL A 186 -3.89 0.96 -34.12
C VAL A 186 -3.21 -0.39 -33.89
N ALA A 187 -2.03 -0.58 -34.47
CA ALA A 187 -1.18 -1.76 -34.31
C ALA A 187 -0.12 -1.54 -33.23
N SER A 188 0.51 -0.36 -33.26
CA SER A 188 1.55 -0.01 -32.29
C SER A 188 1.62 1.48 -32.00
N LEU A 189 2.13 1.79 -30.81
CA LEU A 189 2.43 3.14 -30.35
C LEU A 189 3.90 3.19 -29.97
N THR A 190 4.69 3.99 -30.69
CA THR A 190 6.14 4.11 -30.49
C THR A 190 6.51 5.53 -30.08
N GLN A 191 7.30 5.67 -29.02
CA GLN A 191 7.73 6.95 -28.47
C GLN A 191 9.24 6.91 -28.15
N THR A 192 10.07 7.07 -29.18
CA THR A 192 11.54 6.86 -29.10
C THR A 192 12.39 8.14 -29.14
N ASP A 193 11.89 9.25 -29.69
CA ASP A 193 12.73 10.42 -30.05
C ASP A 193 12.33 11.76 -29.40
N GLY A 194 11.36 11.75 -28.48
CA GLY A 194 10.89 12.98 -27.83
C GLY A 194 10.08 13.92 -28.75
N SER A 195 9.85 13.56 -30.01
CA SER A 195 9.01 14.31 -30.96
C SER A 195 7.51 14.09 -30.78
N GLY A 196 7.15 13.13 -29.92
CA GLY A 196 5.78 12.72 -29.62
C GLY A 196 5.52 11.26 -30.01
N PRO A 197 4.46 10.61 -29.49
CA PRO A 197 4.09 9.26 -29.91
C PRO A 197 3.76 9.18 -31.41
N THR A 198 4.35 8.18 -32.06
CA THR A 198 4.01 7.73 -33.41
C THR A 198 3.01 6.59 -33.32
N ILE A 199 1.90 6.73 -34.03
CA ILE A 199 0.79 5.79 -34.08
C ILE A 199 0.90 5.03 -35.40
N SER A 200 1.21 3.74 -35.34
CA SER A 200 1.23 2.89 -36.52
C SER A 200 -0.04 2.06 -36.57
N CYS A 201 -0.73 2.11 -37.69
CA CYS A 201 -1.99 1.41 -37.91
C CYS A 201 -1.79 0.15 -38.75
N ARG A 202 -2.71 -0.80 -38.62
CA ARG A 202 -2.65 -2.09 -39.32
C ARG A 202 -2.78 -1.98 -40.84
N ASP A 203 -3.35 -0.88 -41.33
CA ASP A 203 -3.44 -0.54 -42.75
C ASP A 203 -2.13 0.05 -43.33
N GLY A 204 -1.07 0.14 -42.52
CA GLY A 204 0.23 0.69 -42.91
C GLY A 204 0.34 2.21 -42.76
N SER A 205 -0.75 2.90 -42.42
CA SER A 205 -0.70 4.34 -42.18
C SER A 205 -0.04 4.68 -40.85
N VAL A 206 0.62 5.84 -40.80
CA VAL A 206 1.38 6.30 -39.64
C VAL A 206 1.02 7.74 -39.33
N ASP A 207 0.54 7.99 -38.12
CA ASP A 207 0.28 9.35 -37.62
C ASP A 207 1.29 9.72 -36.54
N LYS A 208 1.54 11.02 -36.38
CA LYS A 208 2.35 11.56 -35.27
C LYS A 208 1.52 12.54 -34.47
N ALA A 209 1.58 12.42 -33.15
CA ALA A 209 0.89 13.33 -32.24
C ALA A 209 1.84 13.81 -31.15
N ARG A 210 1.58 15.02 -30.61
CA ARG A 210 2.34 15.52 -29.44
C ARG A 210 2.06 14.70 -28.17
N ARG A 211 0.85 14.14 -28.05
CA ARG A 211 0.38 13.28 -26.94
C ARG A 211 -0.68 12.33 -27.45
N VAL A 212 -0.79 11.15 -26.83
CA VAL A 212 -1.85 10.17 -27.08
C VAL A 212 -2.55 9.87 -25.76
N VAL A 213 -3.88 9.89 -25.76
CA VAL A 213 -4.72 9.41 -24.67
C VAL A 213 -5.35 8.11 -25.14
N CYS A 214 -5.06 7.00 -24.46
CA CYS A 214 -5.55 5.67 -24.81
C CYS A 214 -6.69 5.27 -23.85
N THR A 215 -7.90 5.12 -24.38
CA THR A 215 -9.13 4.80 -23.62
C THR A 215 -9.75 3.46 -24.04
N ILE A 216 -8.93 2.54 -24.56
CA ILE A 216 -9.42 1.24 -25.04
C ILE A 216 -9.72 0.27 -23.88
N PRO A 217 -10.62 -0.72 -24.08
CA PRO A 217 -10.93 -1.72 -23.07
C PRO A 217 -9.70 -2.50 -22.59
N LEU A 218 -9.69 -2.91 -21.32
CA LEU A 218 -8.57 -3.64 -20.69
C LEU A 218 -8.19 -4.90 -21.49
N ASN A 219 -9.18 -5.65 -21.95
CA ASN A 219 -8.96 -6.89 -22.69
C ASN A 219 -8.41 -6.67 -24.11
N CYS A 220 -8.53 -5.46 -24.66
CA CYS A 220 -8.03 -5.09 -25.98
C CYS A 220 -6.64 -4.44 -25.93
N LEU A 221 -6.19 -3.99 -24.74
CA LEU A 221 -4.88 -3.36 -24.58
C LEU A 221 -3.73 -4.29 -25.00
N GLY A 222 -3.90 -5.61 -24.90
CA GLY A 222 -2.92 -6.60 -25.35
C GLY A 222 -2.71 -6.64 -26.87
N ASP A 223 -3.65 -6.10 -27.67
CA ASP A 223 -3.57 -6.12 -29.13
C ASP A 223 -2.71 -5.00 -29.72
N ILE A 224 -2.36 -4.01 -28.89
CA ILE A 224 -1.52 -2.88 -29.29
C ILE A 224 -0.12 -3.08 -28.72
N LYS A 225 0.89 -3.02 -29.58
CA LYS A 225 2.28 -3.01 -29.15
C LYS A 225 2.66 -1.61 -28.67
N PHE A 226 3.05 -1.49 -27.41
CA PHE A 226 3.57 -0.24 -26.84
C PHE A 226 5.10 -0.28 -26.81
N ASP A 227 5.73 0.78 -27.30
CA ASP A 227 7.18 1.00 -27.24
C ASP A 227 7.46 2.44 -26.77
N PRO A 228 7.92 2.67 -25.52
CA PRO A 228 8.25 1.66 -24.53
C PRO A 228 7.00 0.91 -24.04
N PRO A 229 7.16 -0.34 -23.55
CA PRO A 229 6.05 -1.15 -23.10
C PRO A 229 5.34 -0.51 -21.88
N LEU A 230 4.04 -0.79 -21.73
CA LEU A 230 3.28 -0.37 -20.55
C LEU A 230 3.91 -0.94 -19.26
N SER A 231 3.65 -0.32 -18.10
CA SER A 231 4.21 -0.79 -16.82
C SER A 231 3.85 -2.26 -16.55
N ALA A 232 4.72 -2.99 -15.84
CA ALA A 232 4.48 -4.41 -15.52
C ALA A 232 3.12 -4.66 -14.86
N ALA A 233 2.68 -3.77 -13.96
CA ALA A 233 1.35 -3.86 -13.34
C ALA A 233 0.22 -3.74 -14.38
N LYS A 234 0.36 -2.88 -15.40
CA LYS A 234 -0.61 -2.81 -16.50
C LYS A 234 -0.54 -4.04 -17.38
N GLN A 235 0.66 -4.55 -17.68
CA GLN A 235 0.82 -5.78 -18.45
C GLN A 235 0.20 -6.99 -17.75
N ASP A 236 0.37 -7.11 -16.43
CA ASP A 236 -0.24 -8.18 -15.65
C ASP A 236 -1.77 -8.03 -15.57
N ALA A 237 -2.28 -6.81 -15.44
CA ALA A 237 -3.72 -6.54 -15.53
C ALA A 237 -4.28 -6.86 -16.92
N ILE A 238 -3.51 -6.60 -17.99
CA ILE A 238 -3.87 -6.95 -19.38
C ILE A 238 -3.91 -8.46 -19.56
N LYS A 239 -2.92 -9.19 -19.03
CA LYS A 239 -2.89 -10.66 -19.06
C LYS A 239 -4.05 -11.28 -18.29
N GLN A 240 -4.41 -10.69 -17.15
CA GLN A 240 -5.52 -11.16 -16.34
C GLN A 240 -6.88 -10.86 -16.98
N GLY A 241 -7.03 -9.67 -17.58
CA GLY A 241 -8.28 -9.19 -18.13
C GLY A 241 -9.37 -8.99 -17.06
N HIS A 242 -10.54 -8.51 -17.48
CA HIS A 242 -11.75 -8.62 -16.64
C HIS A 242 -12.44 -9.99 -16.85
N ILE A 243 -13.25 -10.42 -15.87
CA ILE A 243 -13.83 -11.78 -15.89
C ILE A 243 -15.07 -11.92 -16.78
N ASN A 244 -15.65 -10.80 -17.23
CA ASN A 244 -16.88 -10.84 -18.00
C ASN A 244 -16.61 -11.25 -19.46
N VAL A 245 -16.99 -12.48 -19.77
CA VAL A 245 -16.93 -13.10 -21.10
C VAL A 245 -18.35 -13.48 -21.54
N GLY A 246 -19.22 -12.47 -21.54
CA GLY A 246 -20.65 -12.64 -21.80
C GLY A 246 -21.00 -12.94 -23.26
N GLU A 247 -21.98 -13.82 -23.44
CA GLU A 247 -22.66 -14.09 -24.70
C GLU A 247 -24.08 -13.53 -24.63
N LYS A 248 -24.55 -12.95 -25.74
CA LYS A 248 -25.88 -12.37 -25.82
C LYS A 248 -26.69 -13.05 -26.91
N TYR A 249 -27.81 -13.63 -26.51
CA TYR A 249 -28.74 -14.31 -27.42
C TYR A 249 -30.04 -13.55 -27.52
N HIS A 250 -30.62 -13.64 -28.70
CA HIS A 250 -31.74 -12.84 -29.13
C HIS A 250 -32.68 -13.73 -29.94
N PHE A 251 -33.72 -14.24 -29.29
CA PHE A 251 -34.64 -15.22 -29.87
C PHE A 251 -35.91 -14.54 -30.40
N ALA A 252 -36.33 -14.89 -31.62
CA ALA A 252 -37.62 -14.53 -32.17
C ALA A 252 -38.61 -15.67 -31.93
N ILE A 253 -39.79 -15.37 -31.37
CA ILE A 253 -40.80 -16.35 -30.92
C ILE A 253 -42.12 -16.11 -31.67
N ASP A 254 -42.79 -17.20 -32.10
CA ASP A 254 -44.07 -17.16 -32.84
C ASP A 254 -45.18 -16.44 -32.09
N GLU A 255 -45.27 -16.69 -30.79
CA GLU A 255 -46.36 -16.20 -29.93
C GLU A 255 -46.01 -14.84 -29.32
N VAL A 256 -47.01 -13.95 -29.28
CA VAL A 256 -46.91 -12.70 -28.53
C VAL A 256 -47.03 -13.03 -27.04
N GLN A 257 -45.91 -13.39 -26.43
CA GLN A 257 -45.82 -13.53 -24.97
C GLN A 257 -45.52 -12.15 -24.37
N GLY A 258 -46.27 -11.77 -23.34
CA GLY A 258 -46.01 -10.57 -22.55
C GLY A 258 -44.68 -10.68 -21.81
N ASN A 259 -43.87 -9.64 -21.93
CA ASN A 259 -42.79 -9.29 -21.01
C ASN A 259 -41.67 -10.32 -20.81
N TRP A 260 -40.70 -10.30 -21.73
CA TRP A 260 -39.32 -10.65 -21.39
C TRP A 260 -38.33 -9.77 -22.14
N HIS A 261 -37.79 -8.74 -21.49
CA HIS A 261 -36.72 -7.86 -21.98
C HIS A 261 -36.74 -7.59 -23.51
N GLN A 262 -37.90 -7.21 -24.10
CA GLN A 262 -38.08 -6.22 -25.18
C GLN A 262 -39.53 -6.16 -25.73
N GLY A 263 -39.87 -4.98 -26.28
CA GLY A 263 -41.17 -4.64 -26.87
C GLY A 263 -41.47 -5.26 -28.25
N PRO A 264 -42.65 -4.92 -28.82
CA PRO A 264 -43.27 -5.69 -29.91
C PRO A 264 -42.55 -5.61 -31.25
N LEU A 265 -42.47 -6.74 -31.97
CA LEU A 265 -42.22 -6.80 -33.41
C LEU A 265 -43.55 -6.62 -34.17
N LYS A 266 -43.50 -6.22 -35.46
CA LYS A 266 -44.69 -6.16 -36.31
C LYS A 266 -45.42 -7.53 -36.43
N GLN A 267 -44.74 -8.65 -36.15
CA GLN A 267 -45.30 -10.01 -35.97
C GLN A 267 -44.38 -10.84 -35.01
N GLY A 268 -44.76 -11.01 -33.72
CA GLY A 268 -44.08 -11.89 -32.73
C GLY A 268 -43.44 -11.19 -31.51
N THR A 269 -42.87 -11.97 -30.57
CA THR A 269 -42.11 -11.50 -29.37
C THR A 269 -40.60 -11.80 -29.49
N TYR A 270 -39.76 -10.96 -28.87
CA TYR A 270 -38.30 -11.13 -28.83
C TYR A 270 -37.80 -11.39 -27.41
N ALA A 271 -37.04 -12.47 -27.19
CA ALA A 271 -36.42 -12.77 -25.89
C ALA A 271 -34.91 -12.51 -25.91
N MET A 272 -34.41 -11.82 -24.89
CA MET A 272 -32.99 -11.57 -24.70
C MET A 272 -32.43 -12.44 -23.58
N CYS A 273 -31.39 -13.20 -23.86
CA CYS A 273 -30.73 -14.06 -22.88
C CYS A 273 -29.24 -13.72 -22.80
N PHE A 274 -28.69 -13.84 -21.60
CA PHE A 274 -27.26 -13.67 -21.35
C PHE A 274 -26.67 -15.00 -20.89
N GLY A 275 -25.54 -15.38 -21.46
CA GLY A 275 -24.75 -16.54 -21.07
C GLY A 275 -23.35 -16.13 -20.65
N TYR A 276 -22.62 -17.05 -20.01
CA TYR A 276 -21.19 -16.88 -19.73
C TYR A 276 -20.42 -18.17 -20.05
N ASN A 277 -19.16 -17.97 -20.45
CA ASN A 277 -18.27 -18.89 -21.19
C ASN A 277 -18.48 -20.40 -21.03
N GLY A 278 -18.48 -21.10 -22.18
CA GLY A 278 -18.17 -22.53 -22.28
C GLY A 278 -19.31 -23.51 -22.01
N ARG A 279 -20.53 -23.05 -21.71
CA ARG A 279 -21.70 -23.94 -21.55
C ARG A 279 -22.38 -24.30 -22.87
N LEU A 280 -22.32 -23.41 -23.86
CA LEU A 280 -22.69 -23.70 -25.24
C LEU A 280 -21.40 -23.86 -26.04
N THR A 281 -21.06 -25.09 -26.42
CA THR A 281 -19.79 -25.42 -27.10
C THR A 281 -19.72 -24.91 -28.54
N ASP A 282 -20.86 -24.61 -29.16
CA ASP A 282 -20.93 -24.10 -30.53
C ASP A 282 -22.14 -23.15 -30.71
N PRO A 283 -21.95 -21.83 -30.85
CA PRO A 283 -23.02 -20.85 -31.07
C PRO A 283 -23.67 -20.95 -32.45
N THR A 284 -23.09 -21.71 -33.39
CA THR A 284 -23.66 -21.97 -34.72
C THR A 284 -24.56 -23.21 -34.74
N ASN A 285 -24.52 -24.04 -33.70
CA ASN A 285 -25.41 -25.17 -33.55
C ASN A 285 -26.79 -24.73 -33.06
N ASN A 286 -27.72 -24.60 -34.01
CA ASN A 286 -29.09 -24.18 -33.76
C ASN A 286 -29.85 -25.13 -32.80
N GLU A 287 -29.66 -26.44 -32.91
CA GLU A 287 -30.36 -27.42 -32.07
C GLU A 287 -29.97 -27.29 -30.59
N SER A 288 -28.67 -27.14 -30.31
CA SER A 288 -28.15 -26.97 -28.95
C SER A 288 -28.64 -25.67 -28.30
N VAL A 289 -28.57 -24.56 -29.04
CA VAL A 289 -29.01 -23.24 -28.56
C VAL A 289 -30.53 -23.22 -28.32
N ILE A 290 -31.31 -23.82 -29.21
CA ILE A 290 -32.77 -23.94 -29.06
C ILE A 290 -33.12 -24.89 -27.91
N ALA A 291 -32.38 -25.98 -27.71
CA ALA A 291 -32.59 -26.91 -26.60
C ALA A 291 -32.33 -26.25 -25.24
N GLU A 292 -31.25 -25.48 -25.09
CA GLU A 292 -31.00 -24.70 -23.87
C GLU A 292 -32.07 -23.63 -23.63
N TYR A 293 -32.53 -22.95 -24.69
CA TYR A 293 -33.64 -21.99 -24.58
C TYR A 293 -34.93 -22.67 -24.09
N LYS A 294 -35.25 -23.86 -24.62
CA LYS A 294 -36.42 -24.65 -24.19
C LYS A 294 -36.36 -25.10 -22.73
N LYS A 295 -35.17 -25.20 -22.11
CA LYS A 295 -35.07 -25.45 -20.66
C LYS A 295 -35.52 -24.25 -19.83
N LEU A 296 -35.44 -23.04 -20.36
CA LEU A 296 -35.87 -21.80 -19.71
C LEU A 296 -37.33 -21.46 -20.03
N GLN A 297 -37.75 -21.76 -21.27
CA GLN A 297 -39.12 -21.60 -21.73
C GLN A 297 -39.56 -22.80 -22.61
N PRO A 298 -40.11 -23.86 -21.99
CA PRO A 298 -40.58 -25.07 -22.69
C PRO A 298 -41.68 -24.83 -23.73
N GLU A 299 -42.51 -23.81 -23.53
CA GLU A 299 -43.69 -23.50 -24.36
C GLU A 299 -43.34 -22.60 -25.56
N GLY A 300 -42.14 -22.01 -25.60
CA GLY A 300 -41.74 -21.04 -26.62
C GLY A 300 -41.35 -21.68 -27.95
N ARG A 301 -42.09 -21.38 -29.02
CA ARG A 301 -41.71 -21.75 -30.39
C ARG A 301 -40.75 -20.72 -31.00
N VAL A 302 -39.48 -21.10 -31.12
CA VAL A 302 -38.40 -20.25 -31.67
C VAL A 302 -38.43 -20.25 -33.22
N LYS A 303 -38.61 -19.08 -33.85
CA LYS A 303 -38.46 -18.88 -35.32
C LYS A 303 -37.01 -18.80 -35.76
N GLY A 304 -36.17 -18.27 -34.87
CA GLY A 304 -34.77 -18.01 -35.15
C GLY A 304 -34.11 -17.31 -33.97
N TYR A 305 -32.79 -17.26 -33.99
CA TYR A 305 -32.01 -16.56 -32.98
C TYR A 305 -30.89 -15.78 -33.64
N LEU A 306 -30.50 -14.69 -32.99
CA LEU A 306 -29.28 -13.95 -33.24
C LEU A 306 -28.41 -14.08 -31.99
N THR A 307 -27.11 -14.29 -32.18
CA THR A 307 -26.16 -14.29 -31.06
C THR A 307 -25.04 -13.30 -31.32
N HIS A 308 -24.53 -12.70 -30.26
CA HIS A 308 -23.34 -11.87 -30.27
C HIS A 308 -22.45 -12.23 -29.09
N THR A 309 -21.27 -12.75 -29.39
CA THR A 309 -20.27 -13.19 -28.41
C THR A 309 -19.25 -12.08 -28.21
N TRP A 310 -19.42 -11.29 -27.14
CA TRP A 310 -18.58 -10.11 -26.86
C TRP A 310 -17.11 -10.46 -26.61
N SER A 311 -16.84 -11.66 -26.12
CA SER A 311 -15.48 -12.19 -25.93
C SER A 311 -14.75 -12.43 -27.25
N SER A 312 -15.48 -12.70 -28.34
CA SER A 312 -14.92 -12.89 -29.68
C SER A 312 -14.80 -11.60 -30.49
N ASP A 313 -15.45 -10.51 -30.04
CA ASP A 313 -15.36 -9.21 -30.69
C ASP A 313 -13.93 -8.65 -30.53
N PRO A 314 -13.21 -8.36 -31.62
CA PRO A 314 -11.80 -7.94 -31.57
C PRO A 314 -11.58 -6.57 -30.94
N TYR A 315 -12.63 -5.77 -30.74
CA TYR A 315 -12.57 -4.42 -30.17
C TYR A 315 -13.13 -4.33 -28.74
N ALA A 316 -13.82 -5.36 -28.27
CA ALA A 316 -14.34 -5.44 -26.91
C ALA A 316 -13.67 -6.54 -26.08
N LYS A 317 -13.52 -7.75 -26.64
CA LYS A 317 -12.96 -8.95 -26.00
C LYS A 317 -13.55 -9.27 -24.61
N GLY A 318 -14.79 -8.86 -24.39
CA GLY A 318 -15.52 -8.92 -23.12
C GLY A 318 -16.72 -7.97 -23.16
N ALA A 319 -17.74 -8.22 -22.34
CA ALA A 319 -18.99 -7.46 -22.43
C ALA A 319 -18.93 -6.14 -21.63
N TRP A 320 -19.22 -6.18 -20.33
CA TRP A 320 -19.08 -5.03 -19.44
C TRP A 320 -18.15 -5.35 -18.28
N PHE A 321 -17.52 -4.32 -17.71
CA PHE A 321 -16.56 -4.52 -16.64
C PHE A 321 -17.20 -5.26 -15.45
N CYS A 322 -16.57 -6.33 -14.98
CA CYS A 322 -16.82 -7.00 -13.71
C CYS A 322 -15.47 -7.45 -13.13
N ALA A 323 -15.27 -7.23 -11.82
CA ALA A 323 -13.99 -7.48 -11.17
C ALA A 323 -13.94 -8.86 -10.50
N SER A 324 -12.79 -9.52 -10.59
CA SER A 324 -12.46 -10.71 -9.77
C SER A 324 -11.98 -10.30 -8.38
N PRO A 325 -12.04 -11.21 -7.38
CA PRO A 325 -11.45 -10.96 -6.07
C PRO A 325 -10.00 -10.48 -6.15
N ASN A 326 -9.68 -9.51 -5.32
CA ASN A 326 -8.38 -8.81 -5.25
C ASN A 326 -8.03 -7.95 -6.47
N MET A 327 -8.80 -7.96 -7.56
CA MET A 327 -8.48 -7.18 -8.77
C MET A 327 -8.40 -5.67 -8.47
N THR A 328 -9.23 -5.19 -7.54
CA THR A 328 -9.34 -3.77 -7.21
C THR A 328 -8.27 -3.31 -6.21
N THR A 329 -7.82 -4.19 -5.30
CA THR A 329 -6.94 -3.81 -4.16
C THR A 329 -5.53 -4.38 -4.21
N LYS A 330 -5.26 -5.42 -5.01
CA LYS A 330 -3.95 -6.10 -5.08
C LYS A 330 -2.79 -5.17 -5.43
N HIS A 331 -3.04 -4.16 -6.26
CA HIS A 331 -2.04 -3.18 -6.68
C HIS A 331 -2.05 -1.88 -5.85
N LEU A 332 -2.97 -1.77 -4.89
CA LEU A 332 -3.14 -0.61 -4.00
C LEU A 332 -2.29 -0.74 -2.73
N SER A 333 -1.84 -1.95 -2.38
CA SER A 333 -1.07 -2.29 -1.17
C SER A 333 0.30 -1.59 -1.09
N VAL A 334 0.97 -1.42 -2.23
CA VAL A 334 2.28 -0.74 -2.34
C VAL A 334 2.18 0.75 -1.95
N VAL A 335 1.03 1.37 -2.22
CA VAL A 335 0.77 2.79 -1.92
C VAL A 335 0.29 3.01 -0.48
N LYS A 336 -0.21 1.96 0.19
CA LYS A 336 -0.82 2.02 1.52
C LYS A 336 0.12 1.68 2.69
N GLY A 337 1.43 1.54 2.44
CA GLY A 337 2.38 1.19 3.49
C GLY A 337 2.27 -0.26 3.94
N PHE A 338 2.03 -1.22 3.04
CA PHE A 338 2.11 -2.67 3.36
C PHE A 338 3.22 -3.37 2.59
N ALA A 339 4.26 -2.64 2.21
CA ALA A 339 5.31 -3.16 1.33
C ALA A 339 6.09 -4.32 1.97
N ASN A 340 6.35 -4.29 3.29
CA ASN A 340 7.00 -5.41 4.00
C ASN A 340 6.17 -6.70 3.95
N VAL A 341 4.87 -6.60 4.29
CA VAL A 341 3.95 -7.75 4.30
C VAL A 341 3.75 -8.30 2.89
N TYR A 342 3.71 -7.42 1.89
CA TYR A 342 3.61 -7.81 0.49
C TYR A 342 4.87 -8.56 0.00
N LEU A 343 6.07 -8.05 0.31
CA LEU A 343 7.32 -8.73 -0.02
C LEU A 343 7.45 -10.06 0.70
N TYR A 344 7.05 -10.14 1.97
CA TYR A 344 6.98 -11.39 2.72
C TYR A 344 6.11 -12.41 2.00
N ALA A 345 4.86 -12.07 1.66
CA ALA A 345 3.95 -12.98 0.96
C ALA A 345 4.45 -13.42 -0.43
N LEU A 346 5.18 -12.54 -1.14
CA LEU A 346 5.80 -12.89 -2.43
C LEU A 346 6.94 -13.89 -2.26
N HIS A 347 7.80 -13.69 -1.28
CA HIS A 347 8.93 -14.57 -1.01
C HIS A 347 8.49 -15.94 -0.49
N GLU A 348 7.44 -16.00 0.33
CA GLU A 348 6.82 -17.27 0.74
C GLU A 348 6.29 -18.06 -0.47
N LYS A 349 5.77 -17.36 -1.49
CA LYS A 349 5.19 -18.01 -2.68
C LYS A 349 6.21 -18.41 -3.74
N TYR A 350 7.18 -17.54 -4.01
CA TYR A 350 8.08 -17.67 -5.17
C TYR A 350 9.53 -17.97 -4.78
N GLY A 351 9.84 -18.02 -3.48
CA GLY A 351 11.15 -18.37 -2.95
C GLY A 351 12.09 -17.16 -2.70
N PRO A 352 13.39 -17.41 -2.56
CA PRO A 352 14.35 -16.44 -2.01
C PRO A 352 14.69 -15.28 -2.95
N VAL A 353 14.39 -15.37 -4.25
CA VAL A 353 14.68 -14.30 -5.21
C VAL A 353 13.44 -14.01 -6.04
N VAL A 354 12.90 -12.79 -5.92
CA VAL A 354 11.65 -12.41 -6.57
C VAL A 354 11.83 -11.11 -7.33
N ARG A 355 11.43 -11.10 -8.61
CA ARG A 355 11.33 -9.87 -9.40
C ARG A 355 10.03 -9.14 -9.04
N ILE A 356 10.15 -7.95 -8.47
CA ILE A 356 9.00 -7.16 -7.96
C ILE A 356 8.62 -5.99 -8.87
N GLY A 357 9.46 -5.69 -9.86
CA GLY A 357 9.21 -4.68 -10.88
C GLY A 357 10.03 -4.96 -12.15
N PRO A 358 9.83 -4.20 -13.24
CA PRO A 358 10.52 -4.43 -14.51
C PRO A 358 12.05 -4.59 -14.35
N ASN A 359 12.64 -3.69 -13.56
CA ASN A 359 14.07 -3.62 -13.24
C ASN A 359 14.29 -3.69 -11.72
N GLU A 360 13.47 -4.43 -10.97
CA GLU A 360 13.62 -4.55 -9.52
C GLU A 360 13.58 -6.00 -9.04
N VAL A 361 14.59 -6.38 -8.26
CA VAL A 361 14.72 -7.73 -7.68
C VAL A 361 14.87 -7.61 -6.17
N SER A 362 14.04 -8.37 -5.45
CA SER A 362 14.08 -8.53 -4.00
C SER A 362 14.73 -9.87 -3.67
N PHE A 363 15.59 -9.87 -2.65
CA PHE A 363 16.26 -11.06 -2.12
C PHE A 363 15.82 -11.29 -0.68
N ALA A 364 15.45 -12.52 -0.35
CA ALA A 364 15.10 -13.00 0.98
C ALA A 364 16.04 -14.13 1.44
N GLY A 365 17.33 -14.02 1.11
CA GLY A 365 18.38 -14.96 1.54
C GLY A 365 19.65 -14.22 1.97
N PRO A 366 20.80 -14.92 2.06
CA PRO A 366 22.09 -14.36 2.50
C PRO A 366 22.75 -13.44 1.44
N ALA A 367 21.99 -12.51 0.88
CA ALA A 367 22.44 -11.54 -0.13
C ALA A 367 22.89 -10.21 0.48
N LEU A 368 22.81 -10.05 1.81
CA LEU A 368 23.12 -8.80 2.50
C LEU A 368 24.55 -8.34 2.22
N GLU A 369 25.53 -9.24 2.34
CA GLU A 369 26.94 -8.93 2.07
C GLU A 369 27.22 -8.69 0.60
N ALA A 370 26.59 -9.48 -0.29
CA ALA A 370 26.72 -9.29 -1.73
C ALA A 370 26.11 -7.96 -2.22
N ILE A 371 25.06 -7.44 -1.59
CA ILE A 371 24.39 -6.20 -2.00
C ILE A 371 24.94 -4.97 -1.29
N TYR A 372 25.20 -5.05 0.02
CA TYR A 372 25.54 -3.90 0.86
C TYR A 372 26.98 -3.91 1.39
N GLY A 373 27.66 -5.06 1.38
CA GLY A 373 28.99 -5.24 1.92
C GLY A 373 30.12 -4.57 1.12
N LEU A 374 31.35 -4.85 1.51
CA LEU A 374 32.56 -4.43 0.79
C LEU A 374 32.81 -5.40 -0.38
N ARG A 375 32.93 -4.87 -1.60
CA ARG A 375 32.99 -5.69 -2.82
C ARG A 375 34.20 -5.34 -3.68
N LYS A 376 34.74 -6.36 -4.37
CA LYS A 376 35.70 -6.18 -5.46
C LYS A 376 34.97 -5.48 -6.63
N GLY A 377 35.31 -4.23 -6.91
CA GLY A 377 34.61 -3.38 -7.88
C GLY A 377 33.87 -2.17 -7.29
N GLY A 378 33.87 -2.02 -5.96
CA GLY A 378 33.27 -0.86 -5.27
C GLY A 378 31.86 -1.13 -4.74
N ALA A 379 31.37 -0.23 -3.88
CA ALA A 379 30.04 -0.34 -3.29
C ALA A 379 28.95 -0.06 -4.35
N LEU A 380 27.87 -0.84 -4.30
CA LEU A 380 26.70 -0.52 -5.11
C LEU A 380 26.09 0.81 -4.67
N GLU A 381 25.67 1.60 -5.65
CA GLU A 381 25.07 2.91 -5.40
C GLU A 381 23.60 2.79 -5.06
N LYS A 382 23.05 3.76 -4.31
CA LYS A 382 21.59 3.81 -4.06
C LYS A 382 20.87 4.06 -5.39
N SER A 383 19.72 3.40 -5.56
CA SER A 383 18.86 3.62 -6.74
C SER A 383 18.54 5.10 -6.91
N ARG A 384 18.57 5.61 -8.15
CA ARG A 384 18.28 7.03 -8.45
C ARG A 384 16.88 7.45 -8.04
N ALA A 385 15.93 6.51 -8.03
CA ALA A 385 14.55 6.76 -7.61
C ALA A 385 14.40 6.90 -6.08
N TRP A 386 15.44 6.58 -5.31
CA TRP A 386 15.42 6.72 -3.85
C TRP A 386 15.75 8.15 -3.44
N LEU A 387 14.76 8.90 -2.95
CA LEU A 387 15.00 10.21 -2.32
C LEU A 387 15.28 10.15 -0.82
N GLY A 388 14.82 9.10 -0.12
CA GLY A 388 14.81 9.11 1.35
C GLY A 388 14.07 10.34 1.92
N GLY A 389 14.46 10.77 3.12
CA GLY A 389 13.84 11.90 3.82
C GLY A 389 14.17 13.28 3.23
N VAL A 390 15.24 13.43 2.44
CA VAL A 390 15.74 14.76 2.04
C VAL A 390 15.97 14.82 0.53
N SER A 391 15.35 15.80 -0.15
CA SER A 391 15.56 16.03 -1.58
C SER A 391 16.84 16.82 -1.85
N PRO A 392 17.49 16.66 -3.02
CA PRO A 392 18.56 17.56 -3.44
C PRO A 392 18.10 19.03 -3.42
N TRP A 393 19.00 19.93 -3.03
CA TRP A 393 18.72 21.36 -2.98
C TRP A 393 19.89 22.15 -3.58
N LYS A 394 19.59 23.10 -4.47
CA LYS A 394 20.58 23.94 -5.18
C LYS A 394 21.72 23.14 -5.86
N GLY A 395 21.46 21.91 -6.28
CA GLY A 395 22.46 21.04 -6.91
C GLY A 395 23.32 20.23 -5.94
N PHE A 396 23.14 20.41 -4.63
CA PHE A 396 23.83 19.63 -3.59
C PHE A 396 22.98 18.44 -3.13
N HIS A 397 23.68 17.39 -2.68
CA HIS A 397 23.10 16.17 -2.15
C HIS A 397 23.47 15.98 -0.69
N GLY A 398 22.51 15.54 0.13
CA GLY A 398 22.83 15.04 1.48
C GLY A 398 23.43 13.63 1.42
N LEU A 399 24.12 13.22 2.49
CA LEU A 399 24.75 11.92 2.66
C LEU A 399 23.82 10.75 2.33
N GLY A 400 22.52 10.92 2.59
CA GLY A 400 21.47 9.94 2.34
C GLY A 400 21.34 9.52 0.86
N ILE A 401 21.70 10.38 -0.09
CA ILE A 401 21.55 10.14 -1.55
C ILE A 401 22.82 10.43 -2.35
N ALA A 402 23.85 11.05 -1.74
CA ALA A 402 25.15 11.28 -2.38
C ALA A 402 25.76 9.98 -2.93
N ARG A 403 26.49 10.07 -4.06
CA ARG A 403 27.06 8.92 -4.77
C ARG A 403 28.58 8.97 -4.83
N GLY A 404 29.24 7.81 -4.94
CA GLY A 404 30.67 7.68 -5.18
C GLY A 404 31.53 8.49 -4.22
N ASP A 405 32.42 9.32 -4.77
CA ASP A 405 33.38 10.12 -4.01
C ASP A 405 32.73 11.23 -3.19
N GLU A 406 31.60 11.80 -3.64
CA GLU A 406 30.83 12.79 -2.88
C GLU A 406 30.37 12.19 -1.55
N HIS A 407 29.82 10.97 -1.59
CA HIS A 407 29.44 10.27 -0.37
C HIS A 407 30.66 9.93 0.50
N ARG A 408 31.76 9.45 -0.09
CA ARG A 408 32.98 9.12 0.68
C ARG A 408 33.52 10.34 1.41
N ARG A 409 33.55 11.49 0.74
CA ARG A 409 33.95 12.79 1.30
C ARG A 409 33.04 13.21 2.44
N GLN A 410 31.72 13.27 2.20
CA GLN A 410 30.76 13.67 3.23
C GLN A 410 30.79 12.73 4.45
N ARG A 411 30.87 11.41 4.22
CA ARG A 411 30.97 10.43 5.32
C ARG A 411 32.22 10.63 6.15
N ARG A 412 33.37 10.91 5.52
CA ARG A 412 34.64 11.17 6.22
C ARG A 412 34.55 12.41 7.11
N ALA A 413 33.90 13.48 6.64
CA ALA A 413 33.68 14.69 7.44
C ALA A 413 32.71 14.47 8.61
N LEU A 414 31.66 13.66 8.41
CA LEU A 414 30.58 13.49 9.39
C LEU A 414 30.86 12.40 10.42
N ALA A 415 31.58 11.33 10.07
CA ALA A 415 31.79 10.17 10.94
C ALA A 415 32.41 10.48 12.31
N PRO A 416 33.37 11.42 12.46
CA PRO A 416 33.91 11.77 13.77
C PRO A 416 32.84 12.24 14.76
N SER A 417 31.82 12.97 14.30
CA SER A 417 30.74 13.49 15.15
C SER A 417 29.85 12.42 15.78
N MET A 418 29.78 11.24 15.16
CA MET A 418 28.96 10.10 15.62
C MET A 418 29.83 8.94 16.12
N SER A 419 31.11 9.20 16.37
CA SER A 419 32.03 8.22 16.94
C SER A 419 31.71 7.97 18.42
N LYS A 420 32.01 6.78 18.93
CA LYS A 420 31.84 6.47 20.36
C LYS A 420 32.57 7.47 21.25
N THR A 421 33.75 7.94 20.84
CA THR A 421 34.54 8.93 21.59
C THR A 421 33.84 10.29 21.65
N ALA A 422 33.31 10.78 20.52
CA ALA A 422 32.58 12.05 20.49
C ALA A 422 31.28 11.97 21.30
N LEU A 423 30.52 10.87 21.17
CA LEU A 423 29.29 10.66 21.93
C LEU A 423 29.55 10.55 23.44
N LYS A 424 30.65 9.90 23.86
CA LYS A 424 31.08 9.90 25.26
C LYS A 424 31.42 11.30 25.78
N ALA A 425 32.07 12.14 24.96
CA ALA A 425 32.32 13.53 25.33
C ALA A 425 31.02 14.34 25.52
N GLN A 426 29.92 13.90 24.92
CA GLN A 426 28.58 14.48 25.08
C GLN A 426 27.69 13.72 26.08
N GLU A 427 28.24 12.79 26.86
CA GLU A 427 27.45 11.94 27.76
C GLU A 427 26.54 12.74 28.69
N GLY A 428 27.03 13.87 29.23
CA GLY A 428 26.24 14.72 30.12
C GLY A 428 24.93 15.20 29.50
N ILE A 429 24.90 15.46 28.19
CA ILE A 429 23.71 15.91 27.46
C ILE A 429 22.74 14.76 27.27
N ILE A 430 23.27 13.58 26.89
CA ILE A 430 22.46 12.37 26.71
C ILE A 430 21.81 11.99 28.05
N GLN A 431 22.57 12.02 29.14
CA GLN A 431 22.09 11.77 30.49
C GLN A 431 21.04 12.78 30.94
N ALA A 432 21.24 14.06 30.65
CA ALA A 432 20.29 15.13 30.99
C ALA A 432 18.95 14.93 30.28
N ASN A 433 18.97 14.62 28.98
CA ASN A 433 17.75 14.33 28.23
C ASN A 433 17.04 13.06 28.71
N VAL A 434 17.79 12.00 29.05
CA VAL A 434 17.19 10.78 29.64
C VAL A 434 16.61 11.10 31.02
N ALA A 435 17.30 11.86 31.87
CA ALA A 435 16.78 12.28 33.16
C ALA A 435 15.47 13.06 33.00
N HIS A 436 15.45 14.02 32.08
CA HIS A 436 14.28 14.83 31.78
C HIS A 436 13.09 13.96 31.33
N LEU A 437 13.31 12.99 30.43
CA LEU A 437 12.27 12.01 30.07
C LEU A 437 11.72 11.27 31.30
N MET A 438 12.60 10.79 32.19
CA MET A 438 12.18 10.05 33.39
C MET A 438 11.37 10.92 34.35
N ASP A 439 11.74 12.19 34.50
CA ASP A 439 11.01 13.14 35.33
C ASP A 439 9.60 13.42 34.79
N ARG A 440 9.46 13.59 33.46
CA ARG A 440 8.15 13.75 32.81
C ARG A 440 7.31 12.49 32.93
N LEU A 441 7.88 11.31 32.72
CA LEU A 441 7.17 10.04 32.92
C LEU A 441 6.74 9.83 34.38
N ARG A 442 7.53 10.31 35.35
CA ARG A 442 7.15 10.28 36.77
C ARG A 442 5.95 11.17 37.05
N ALA A 443 5.94 12.38 36.48
CA ALA A 443 4.82 13.30 36.61
C ALA A 443 3.53 12.73 35.99
N GLU A 444 3.61 12.08 34.84
CA GLU A 444 2.47 11.41 34.21
C GLU A 444 2.01 10.18 35.02
N ALA A 445 2.93 9.35 35.51
CA ALA A 445 2.62 8.20 36.35
C ALA A 445 1.93 8.59 37.67
N ALA A 446 2.26 9.76 38.23
CA ALA A 446 1.63 10.29 39.43
C ALA A 446 0.13 10.59 39.26
N LYS A 447 -0.36 10.75 38.02
CA LYS A 447 -1.80 10.92 37.73
C LYS A 447 -2.60 9.62 37.93
N GLY A 448 -1.93 8.46 37.98
CA GLY A 448 -2.57 7.15 38.15
C GLY A 448 -3.23 6.60 36.90
N GLU A 449 -3.02 7.23 35.74
CA GLU A 449 -3.54 6.80 34.44
C GLU A 449 -2.47 6.03 33.63
N ASP A 450 -2.90 5.33 32.57
CA ASP A 450 -1.95 4.74 31.62
C ASP A 450 -1.24 5.84 30.82
N VAL A 451 0.04 5.65 30.55
CA VAL A 451 0.90 6.62 29.86
C VAL A 451 1.16 6.17 28.42
N ASN A 452 0.94 7.06 27.45
CA ASN A 452 1.28 6.81 26.04
C ASN A 452 2.79 6.98 25.80
N VAL A 453 3.57 5.94 26.07
CA VAL A 453 5.04 5.98 25.91
C VAL A 453 5.49 6.19 24.47
N ALA A 454 4.67 5.86 23.47
CA ALA A 454 5.01 6.10 22.06
C ALA A 454 5.19 7.60 21.75
N GLU A 455 4.39 8.47 22.38
CA GLU A 455 4.50 9.92 22.24
C GLU A 455 5.72 10.46 22.99
N TRP A 456 5.90 10.05 24.25
CA TRP A 456 7.04 10.47 25.06
C TRP A 456 8.39 10.07 24.46
N PHE A 457 8.50 8.88 23.88
CA PHE A 457 9.72 8.49 23.15
C PHE A 457 9.92 9.29 21.86
N THR A 458 8.84 9.75 21.22
CA THR A 458 8.95 10.66 20.07
C THR A 458 9.50 12.02 20.52
N TYR A 459 8.99 12.58 21.62
CA TYR A 459 9.51 13.83 22.20
C TYR A 459 10.97 13.73 22.58
N PHE A 460 11.31 12.66 23.31
CA PHE A 460 12.67 12.38 23.75
C PHE A 460 13.65 12.28 22.58
N SER A 461 13.36 11.43 21.60
CA SER A 461 14.27 11.22 20.47
C SER A 461 14.44 12.47 19.60
N PHE A 462 13.41 13.32 19.50
CA PHE A 462 13.47 14.55 18.72
C PHE A 462 14.27 15.65 19.42
N ASP A 463 14.10 15.83 20.72
CA ASP A 463 14.91 16.78 21.50
C ASP A 463 16.37 16.29 21.62
N MET A 464 16.58 14.99 21.86
CA MET A 464 17.91 14.37 21.94
C MET A 464 18.76 14.61 20.70
N ILE A 465 18.20 14.35 19.50
CA ILE A 465 18.95 14.56 18.25
C ILE A 465 19.19 16.06 18.00
N GLY A 466 18.29 16.93 18.45
CA GLY A 466 18.46 18.39 18.41
C GLY A 466 19.64 18.85 19.24
N ASP A 467 19.77 18.38 20.48
CA ASP A 467 20.88 18.73 21.36
C ASP A 467 22.22 18.18 20.84
N VAL A 468 22.27 16.91 20.45
CA VAL A 468 23.52 16.26 19.97
C VAL A 468 24.01 16.87 18.65
N CYS A 469 23.10 17.23 17.74
CA CYS A 469 23.48 17.74 16.41
C CYS A 469 23.60 19.26 16.33
N LEU A 470 22.73 20.00 17.02
CA LEU A 470 22.58 21.46 16.89
C LEU A 470 22.82 22.22 18.20
N ASN A 471 23.09 21.53 19.32
CA ASN A 471 23.17 22.12 20.65
C ASN A 471 21.91 22.96 20.99
N GLN A 472 20.74 22.43 20.61
CA GLN A 472 19.47 23.07 20.84
C GLN A 472 18.36 22.03 21.04
N SER A 473 17.74 22.03 22.21
CA SER A 473 16.50 21.31 22.48
C SER A 473 15.31 22.02 21.83
N PHE A 474 14.36 21.24 21.31
CA PHE A 474 13.16 21.77 20.66
C PHE A 474 11.96 21.87 21.63
N GLY A 475 12.14 21.48 22.89
CA GLY A 475 11.17 21.65 23.96
C GLY A 475 9.94 20.74 23.87
N CYS A 476 10.00 19.65 23.10
CA CYS A 476 8.88 18.71 23.01
C CYS A 476 8.63 18.01 24.35
N LEU A 477 9.68 17.69 25.11
CA LEU A 477 9.57 17.12 26.45
C LEU A 477 8.91 18.08 27.45
N ASP A 478 9.26 19.37 27.40
CA ASP A 478 8.72 20.41 28.29
C ASP A 478 7.24 20.65 28.05
N LEU A 479 6.85 20.79 26.77
CA LEU A 479 5.47 21.01 26.36
C LEU A 479 4.60 19.77 26.62
N GLY A 480 5.16 18.57 26.55
CA GLY A 480 4.41 17.32 26.64
C GLY A 480 3.49 17.07 25.44
N GLU A 481 3.70 17.79 24.33
CA GLU A 481 2.90 17.72 23.12
C GLU A 481 3.78 17.70 21.87
N ARG A 482 3.27 17.13 20.77
CA ARG A 482 3.97 17.14 19.49
C ARG A 482 3.90 18.54 18.90
N THR A 483 5.04 19.20 18.75
CA THR A 483 5.12 20.39 17.92
C THR A 483 4.76 20.06 16.46
N ASP A 484 4.28 21.04 15.71
CA ASP A 484 4.03 20.89 14.26
C ASP A 484 5.26 20.34 13.52
N TRP A 485 6.46 20.68 14.01
CA TRP A 485 7.71 20.19 13.45
C TRP A 485 7.95 18.70 13.76
N ALA A 486 7.72 18.24 14.99
CA ALA A 486 7.80 16.82 15.32
C ALA A 486 6.77 15.98 14.54
N ASN A 487 5.53 16.48 14.40
CA ASN A 487 4.49 15.83 13.60
C ASN A 487 4.89 15.69 12.12
N SER A 488 5.65 16.64 11.59
CA SER A 488 6.06 16.63 10.19
C SER A 488 7.01 15.47 9.82
N ILE A 489 7.65 14.82 10.79
CA ILE A 489 8.66 13.78 10.55
C ILE A 489 8.02 12.47 10.08
N ILE A 490 6.93 12.03 10.71
CA ILE A 490 6.26 10.79 10.27
C ILE A 490 5.67 10.96 8.86
N ASP A 491 5.10 12.14 8.59
CA ASP A 491 4.60 12.54 7.28
C ASP A 491 5.71 12.60 6.22
N LEU A 492 6.93 13.00 6.61
CA LEU A 492 8.09 13.02 5.74
C LEU A 492 8.42 11.63 5.19
N HIS A 493 8.38 10.61 6.04
CA HIS A 493 8.65 9.23 5.63
C HIS A 493 7.57 8.66 4.73
N MET A 494 6.30 9.04 4.95
CA MET A 494 5.20 8.73 4.03
C MET A 494 5.41 9.44 2.68
N SER A 495 5.68 10.75 2.71
CA SER A 495 5.97 11.58 1.54
C SER A 495 7.11 11.01 0.70
N SER A 496 8.19 10.57 1.37
CA SER A 496 9.34 9.90 0.74
C SER A 496 8.94 8.64 -0.03
N SER A 497 8.07 7.83 0.57
CA SER A 497 7.60 6.57 -0.05
C SER A 497 6.77 6.85 -1.30
N TRP A 498 5.86 7.82 -1.23
CA TRP A 498 5.09 8.28 -2.39
C TRP A 498 6.00 8.78 -3.51
N LEU A 499 6.96 9.66 -3.19
CA LEU A 499 7.86 10.21 -4.19
C LEU A 499 8.76 9.15 -4.82
N THR A 500 9.25 8.19 -4.02
CA THR A 500 10.06 7.07 -4.51
C THR A 500 9.26 6.23 -5.51
N VAL A 501 8.01 5.88 -5.18
CA VAL A 501 7.12 5.14 -6.10
C VAL A 501 6.84 5.94 -7.37
N ILE A 502 6.54 7.23 -7.24
CA ILE A 502 6.31 8.11 -8.39
C ILE A 502 7.56 8.16 -9.30
N GLN A 503 8.76 8.23 -8.72
CA GLN A 503 10.02 8.25 -9.46
C GLN A 503 10.37 6.92 -10.12
N GLN A 504 10.03 5.80 -9.47
CA GLN A 504 10.13 4.47 -10.06
C GLN A 504 9.21 4.35 -11.28
N ILE A 505 7.99 4.86 -11.19
CA ILE A 505 7.01 4.83 -12.30
C ILE A 505 7.42 5.78 -13.43
N SER A 506 7.85 7.00 -13.09
CA SER A 506 8.17 8.02 -14.09
C SER A 506 9.52 7.82 -14.77
N GLY A 507 10.45 7.10 -14.12
CA GLY A 507 11.86 7.00 -14.49
C GLY A 507 12.61 8.31 -14.24
N MET A 508 13.83 8.25 -13.70
CA MET A 508 14.65 9.44 -13.42
C MET A 508 15.80 9.68 -14.40
N GLU A 509 16.08 8.70 -15.25
CA GLU A 509 17.12 8.72 -16.27
C GLU A 509 16.90 9.87 -17.28
N THR A 510 15.66 10.08 -17.71
CA THR A 510 15.32 11.00 -18.80
C THR A 510 14.80 12.34 -18.29
N ARG A 511 14.97 13.40 -19.09
CA ARG A 511 14.39 14.73 -18.80
C ARG A 511 12.86 14.66 -18.72
N PHE A 512 12.23 13.89 -19.60
CA PHE A 512 10.79 13.65 -19.60
C PHE A 512 10.33 12.96 -18.31
N GLY A 513 11.01 11.90 -17.90
CA GLY A 513 10.69 11.17 -16.66
C GLY A 513 10.81 12.06 -15.42
N ARG A 514 11.84 12.93 -15.34
CA ARG A 514 11.96 13.94 -14.28
C ARG A 514 10.82 14.97 -14.30
N LEU A 515 10.37 15.40 -15.48
CA LEU A 515 9.22 16.30 -15.61
C LEU A 515 7.92 15.61 -15.19
N LEU A 516 7.70 14.38 -15.66
CA LEU A 516 6.55 13.54 -15.31
C LEU A 516 6.50 13.29 -13.80
N SER A 517 7.64 12.98 -13.17
CA SER A 517 7.76 12.83 -11.72
C SER A 517 7.25 14.07 -10.97
N LYS A 518 7.65 15.27 -11.39
CA LYS A 518 7.19 16.53 -10.79
C LYS A 518 5.68 16.75 -10.97
N VAL A 519 5.14 16.41 -12.13
CA VAL A 519 3.70 16.51 -12.42
C VAL A 519 2.92 15.53 -11.56
N LEU A 520 3.31 14.25 -11.55
CA LEU A 520 2.68 13.21 -10.76
C LEU A 520 2.79 13.49 -9.25
N ALA A 521 3.94 13.97 -8.78
CA ALA A 521 4.11 14.38 -7.39
C ALA A 521 3.10 15.47 -6.99
N ARG A 522 2.91 16.49 -7.84
CA ARG A 522 1.93 17.56 -7.58
C ARG A 522 0.47 17.08 -7.60
N LEU A 523 0.16 16.06 -8.41
CA LEU A 523 -1.20 15.55 -8.56
C LEU A 523 -1.56 14.51 -7.48
N PHE A 524 -0.62 13.65 -7.11
CA PHE A 524 -0.90 12.44 -6.33
C PHE A 524 -0.34 12.46 -4.90
N VAL A 525 0.71 13.25 -4.60
CA VAL A 525 1.19 13.37 -3.21
C VAL A 525 0.16 14.20 -2.43
N PRO A 526 -0.39 13.68 -1.32
CA PRO A 526 -1.28 14.46 -0.47
C PRO A 526 -0.65 15.78 -0.02
N ARG A 527 -1.42 16.87 -0.08
CA ARG A 527 -0.91 18.23 0.21
C ARG A 527 -0.34 18.38 1.62
N HIS A 528 -0.88 17.68 2.61
CA HIS A 528 -0.35 17.71 3.98
C HIS A 528 1.07 17.12 4.04
N LEU A 529 1.35 16.02 3.32
CA LEU A 529 2.68 15.42 3.27
C LEU A 529 3.72 16.32 2.58
N ASP A 530 3.34 17.05 1.53
CA ASP A 530 4.22 18.04 0.88
C ASP A 530 4.48 19.25 1.79
N ARG A 531 3.45 19.70 2.52
CA ARG A 531 3.58 20.78 3.53
C ARG A 531 4.53 20.37 4.66
N SER A 532 4.37 19.17 5.21
CA SER A 532 5.22 18.62 6.28
C SER A 532 6.69 18.55 5.83
N ARG A 533 6.96 18.10 4.60
CA ARG A 533 8.33 18.09 4.04
C ARG A 533 8.95 19.48 3.94
N LYS A 534 8.19 20.49 3.49
CA LYS A 534 8.65 21.88 3.41
C LYS A 534 8.90 22.48 4.79
N LEU A 535 7.98 22.25 5.73
CA LEU A 535 8.09 22.71 7.11
C LEU A 535 9.36 22.15 7.77
N HIS A 536 9.59 20.84 7.66
CA HIS A 536 10.77 20.20 8.23
C HIS A 536 12.07 20.78 7.68
N PHE A 537 12.16 20.97 6.35
CA PHE A 537 13.33 21.58 5.72
C PHE A 537 13.55 23.03 6.17
N GLN A 538 12.50 23.85 6.20
CA GLN A 538 12.58 25.26 6.60
C GLN A 538 13.04 25.40 8.06
N LYS A 539 12.42 24.68 8.98
CA LYS A 539 12.78 24.72 10.41
C LYS A 539 14.20 24.22 10.67
N THR A 540 14.60 23.14 10.00
CA THR A 540 15.98 22.64 10.13
C THR A 540 16.99 23.61 9.55
N MET A 541 16.68 24.24 8.41
CA MET A 541 17.53 25.28 7.81
C MET A 541 17.70 26.46 8.77
N GLU A 542 16.62 26.99 9.34
CA GLU A 542 16.66 28.08 10.32
C GLU A 542 17.54 27.72 11.54
N ALA A 543 17.34 26.54 12.11
CA ALA A 543 18.11 26.08 13.28
C ALA A 543 19.59 25.84 12.95
N THR A 544 19.88 25.21 11.81
CA THR A 544 21.26 24.94 11.35
C THR A 544 22.01 26.25 11.11
N VAL A 545 21.37 27.21 10.43
CA VAL A 545 21.98 28.51 10.15
C VAL A 545 22.27 29.27 11.44
N ARG A 546 21.31 29.31 12.36
CA ARG A 546 21.50 29.94 13.67
C ARG A 546 22.69 29.32 14.42
N ARG A 547 22.80 27.99 14.44
CA ARG A 547 23.91 27.29 15.10
C ARG A 547 25.25 27.53 14.40
N MET A 548 25.29 27.65 13.08
CA MET A 548 26.51 27.98 12.33
C MET A 548 26.99 29.41 12.56
N GLU A 549 26.06 30.35 12.78
CA GLU A 549 26.37 31.75 13.07
C GLU A 549 26.77 31.97 14.55
N ALA A 550 26.32 31.08 15.44
CA ALA A 550 26.76 31.05 16.83
C ALA A 550 28.20 30.49 16.94
N ASP A 551 29.14 31.30 17.43
CA ASP A 551 30.49 30.85 17.74
C ASP A 551 30.48 30.04 19.05
N SER A 552 30.30 28.73 18.91
CA SER A 552 30.24 27.80 20.03
C SER A 552 31.24 26.67 19.85
N SER A 553 32.07 26.48 20.88
CA SER A 553 33.04 25.40 21.03
C SER A 553 32.39 24.08 21.51
N HIS A 554 31.06 24.06 21.65
CA HIS A 554 30.33 22.88 22.05
C HIS A 554 30.56 21.75 21.03
N PRO A 555 30.93 20.53 21.45
CA PRO A 555 31.40 19.47 20.57
C PRO A 555 30.27 18.76 19.81
N ASP A 556 29.27 19.49 19.30
CA ASP A 556 28.16 18.96 18.51
C ASP A 556 28.55 18.57 17.07
N ALA A 557 27.59 18.02 16.32
CA ALA A 557 27.84 17.59 14.95
C ALA A 557 28.33 18.72 14.03
N ILE A 558 27.79 19.94 14.18
CA ILE A 558 28.21 21.11 13.39
C ILE A 558 29.64 21.50 13.75
N TYR A 559 30.01 21.51 15.03
CA TYR A 559 31.38 21.78 15.48
C TYR A 559 32.39 20.85 14.79
N HIS A 560 32.12 19.55 14.78
CA HIS A 560 33.00 18.57 14.14
C HIS A 560 33.12 18.76 12.63
N ILE A 561 32.03 19.12 11.95
CA ILE A 561 32.05 19.42 10.51
C ILE A 561 32.87 20.68 10.22
N LEU A 562 32.63 21.76 10.98
CA LEU A 562 33.35 23.03 10.81
C LEU A 562 34.84 22.87 11.12
N ARG A 563 35.19 22.04 12.10
CA ARG A 563 36.57 21.68 12.40
C ARG A 563 37.22 20.90 11.27
N SER A 564 36.54 19.88 10.72
CA SER A 564 37.07 19.10 9.59
C SER A 564 37.23 19.95 8.31
N ASN A 565 36.34 20.93 8.08
CA ASN A 565 36.51 21.92 7.01
C ASN A 565 37.80 22.74 7.16
N LYS A 566 38.17 23.11 8.40
CA LYS A 566 39.35 23.92 8.71
C LYS A 566 40.65 23.10 8.74
N GLU A 567 40.65 21.95 9.43
CA GLU A 567 41.84 21.14 9.71
C GLU A 567 42.13 20.12 8.60
N ASP A 568 41.11 19.37 8.14
CA ASP A 568 41.28 18.31 7.15
C ASP A 568 41.09 18.79 5.70
N ARG A 569 40.74 20.08 5.52
CA ARG A 569 40.38 20.71 4.24
C ARG A 569 39.28 19.96 3.48
N ILE A 570 38.40 19.25 4.19
CA ILE A 570 37.24 18.59 3.60
C ILE A 570 36.16 19.67 3.45
N ILE A 571 36.16 20.44 2.37
CA ILE A 571 35.22 21.57 2.21
C ILE A 571 33.78 21.02 2.08
N ALA A 572 33.00 21.07 3.16
CA ALA A 572 31.55 20.87 3.14
C ALA A 572 30.84 22.23 2.95
N PRO A 573 30.19 22.46 1.80
CA PRO A 573 29.36 23.65 1.56
C PRO A 573 28.23 23.79 2.57
N ARG A 574 27.80 25.04 2.83
CA ARG A 574 26.68 25.34 3.74
C ARG A 574 25.42 24.57 3.38
N GLU A 575 25.12 24.47 2.09
CA GLU A 575 24.00 23.71 1.54
C GLU A 575 24.06 22.23 1.93
N GLU A 576 25.24 21.60 1.88
CA GLU A 576 25.42 20.20 2.28
C GLU A 576 25.23 20.02 3.79
N ILE A 577 25.70 20.97 4.60
CA ILE A 577 25.52 20.94 6.06
C ILE A 577 24.01 20.97 6.39
N ILE A 578 23.25 21.89 5.79
CA ILE A 578 21.79 21.98 5.98
C ILE A 578 21.09 20.67 5.57
N LEU A 579 21.45 20.10 4.41
CA LEU A 579 20.87 18.84 3.93
C LEU A 579 21.18 17.67 4.88
N ASN A 580 22.39 17.62 5.43
CA ASN A 580 22.81 16.58 6.36
C ASN A 580 22.16 16.72 7.74
N MET A 581 21.99 17.95 8.26
CA MET A 581 21.23 18.17 9.50
C MET A 581 19.76 17.80 9.32
N THR A 582 19.15 18.16 8.18
CA THR A 582 17.77 17.73 7.85
C THR A 582 17.64 16.19 7.86
N LEU A 583 18.68 15.49 7.35
CA LEU A 583 18.70 14.04 7.38
C LEU A 583 18.86 13.49 8.81
N PHE A 584 19.74 14.08 9.63
CA PHE A 584 19.99 13.60 10.99
C PHE A 584 18.76 13.76 11.88
N LEU A 585 18.11 14.93 11.86
CA LEU A 585 16.92 15.17 12.67
C LEU A 585 15.76 14.22 12.30
N SER A 586 15.53 13.98 11.01
CA SER A 586 14.47 13.05 10.58
C SER A 586 14.83 11.58 10.83
N ALA A 587 16.07 11.16 10.55
CA ALA A 587 16.47 9.76 10.68
C ALA A 587 16.69 9.34 12.14
N GLY A 588 17.23 10.22 13.00
CA GLY A 588 17.56 9.92 14.39
C GLY A 588 16.36 9.94 15.34
N SER A 589 15.32 10.72 15.03
CA SER A 589 14.13 10.81 15.90
C SER A 589 13.19 9.62 15.72
N GLU A 590 12.65 9.43 14.52
CA GLU A 590 11.58 8.45 14.31
C GLU A 590 12.08 7.00 14.49
N THR A 591 13.32 6.68 14.11
CA THR A 591 13.83 5.30 14.21
C THR A 591 14.06 4.85 15.67
N THR A 592 14.66 5.69 16.50
CA THR A 592 14.88 5.40 17.93
C THR A 592 13.56 5.35 18.67
N SER A 593 12.62 6.27 18.40
CA SER A 593 11.30 6.22 19.05
C SER A 593 10.53 4.94 18.71
N ILE A 594 10.61 4.42 17.48
CA ILE A 594 10.04 3.11 17.11
C ILE A 594 10.68 1.98 17.93
N LEU A 595 12.01 1.96 18.06
CA LEU A 595 12.73 0.95 18.85
C LEU A 595 12.28 0.95 20.31
N LEU A 596 12.29 2.10 20.98
CA LEU A 596 11.90 2.21 22.39
C LEU A 596 10.43 1.82 22.61
N THR A 597 9.56 2.22 21.68
CA THR A 597 8.13 1.89 21.72
C THR A 597 7.89 0.40 21.56
N THR A 598 8.49 -0.22 20.53
CA THR A 598 8.35 -1.65 20.24
C THR A 598 8.98 -2.51 21.33
N CYS A 599 10.12 -2.09 21.88
CA CYS A 599 10.74 -2.73 23.04
C CYS A 599 9.80 -2.71 24.25
N SER A 600 9.24 -1.54 24.59
CA SER A 600 8.31 -1.42 25.72
C SER A 600 7.07 -2.30 25.53
N TRP A 601 6.48 -2.33 24.33
CA TRP A 601 5.35 -3.20 24.02
C TRP A 601 5.69 -4.69 24.09
N LEU A 602 6.85 -5.10 23.58
CA LEU A 602 7.29 -6.51 23.64
C LEU A 602 7.53 -6.96 25.09
N LEU A 603 8.14 -6.10 25.92
CA LEU A 603 8.39 -6.40 27.32
C LEU A 603 7.09 -6.55 28.13
N ILE A 604 6.12 -5.64 27.99
CA ILE A 604 4.84 -5.78 28.70
C ILE A 604 4.03 -6.99 28.23
N SER A 605 4.20 -7.40 26.98
CA SER A 605 3.51 -8.57 26.40
C SER A 605 4.18 -9.89 26.79
N HIS A 606 5.45 -9.86 27.25
CA HIS A 606 6.23 -11.04 27.63
C HIS A 606 6.79 -10.87 29.06
N ARG A 607 5.91 -11.08 30.05
CA ARG A 607 6.22 -10.82 31.46
C ARG A 607 7.50 -11.52 31.96
N GLN A 608 7.76 -12.74 31.52
CA GLN A 608 8.95 -13.51 31.91
C GLN A 608 10.25 -12.82 31.46
N VAL A 609 10.26 -12.26 30.24
CA VAL A 609 11.41 -11.50 29.71
C VAL A 609 11.57 -10.19 30.49
N LEU A 610 10.46 -9.48 30.75
CA LEU A 610 10.47 -8.25 31.54
C LEU A 610 11.05 -8.49 32.95
N ASP A 611 10.58 -9.51 33.66
CA ASP A 611 11.06 -9.81 35.01
C ASP A 611 12.54 -10.22 35.02
N ARG A 612 13.04 -10.83 33.94
CA ARG A 612 14.46 -11.17 33.80
C ARG A 612 15.33 -9.94 33.53
N VAL A 613 14.95 -9.06 32.61
CA VAL A 613 15.72 -7.84 32.32
C VAL A 613 15.67 -6.84 33.47
N VAL A 614 14.53 -6.72 34.17
CA VAL A 614 14.41 -5.89 35.37
C VAL A 614 15.34 -6.41 36.47
N ARG A 615 15.41 -7.73 36.68
CA ARG A 615 16.35 -8.33 37.64
C ARG A 615 17.80 -8.05 37.26
N GLU A 616 18.18 -8.20 35.99
CA GLU A 616 19.53 -7.87 35.53
C GLU A 616 19.89 -6.41 35.86
N VAL A 617 19.06 -5.45 35.42
CA VAL A 617 19.30 -4.01 35.62
C VAL A 617 19.35 -3.64 37.10
N ARG A 618 18.37 -4.06 37.91
CA ARG A 618 18.27 -3.69 39.34
C ARG A 618 19.26 -4.45 40.24
N SER A 619 19.80 -5.59 39.78
CA SER A 619 20.90 -6.26 40.48
C SER A 619 22.24 -5.56 40.24
N LYS A 620 22.39 -4.96 39.05
CA LYS A 620 23.63 -4.31 38.64
C LYS A 620 23.75 -2.87 39.13
N PHE A 621 22.63 -2.15 39.17
CA PHE A 621 22.58 -0.75 39.58
C PHE A 621 21.65 -0.58 40.79
N GLN A 622 22.17 0.06 41.83
CA GLN A 622 21.42 0.47 43.01
C GLN A 622 21.07 1.97 42.95
N HIS A 623 21.89 2.76 42.24
CA HIS A 623 21.70 4.21 42.12
C HIS A 623 21.64 4.66 40.67
N ILE A 624 20.87 5.73 40.40
CA ILE A 624 20.72 6.31 39.05
C ILE A 624 22.07 6.76 38.48
N SER A 625 22.96 7.28 39.32
CA SER A 625 24.29 7.77 38.93
C SER A 625 25.23 6.67 38.42
N GLU A 626 24.93 5.40 38.68
CA GLU A 626 25.73 4.26 38.22
C GLU A 626 25.40 3.88 36.76
N VAL A 627 24.27 4.36 36.23
CA VAL A 627 23.84 4.09 34.85
C VAL A 627 24.52 5.10 33.93
N THR A 628 25.64 4.72 33.32
CA THR A 628 26.48 5.55 32.44
C THR A 628 26.73 4.84 31.11
N LEU A 629 27.26 5.55 30.10
CA LEU A 629 27.61 4.95 28.80
C LEU A 629 28.63 3.82 28.90
N ASP A 630 29.47 3.84 29.94
CA ASP A 630 30.43 2.78 30.20
C ASP A 630 29.80 1.56 30.86
N THR A 631 28.74 1.75 31.64
CA THR A 631 28.08 0.65 32.36
C THR A 631 26.94 0.02 31.58
N VAL A 632 26.30 0.71 30.63
CA VAL A 632 25.20 0.15 29.81
C VAL A 632 25.69 -0.63 28.57
N THR A 633 26.79 -1.37 28.70
CA THR A 633 27.41 -2.12 27.61
C THR A 633 27.00 -3.60 27.59
N ASP A 634 27.23 -4.28 26.47
CA ASP A 634 27.01 -5.74 26.32
C ASP A 634 27.70 -6.57 27.41
N ALA A 635 28.85 -6.10 27.92
CA ALA A 635 29.60 -6.77 28.96
C ALA A 635 28.92 -6.73 30.34
N HIS A 636 28.06 -5.73 30.57
CA HIS A 636 27.42 -5.48 31.87
C HIS A 636 25.93 -5.78 31.87
N LEU A 637 25.26 -5.61 30.74
CA LEU A 637 23.83 -5.88 30.56
C LEU A 637 23.59 -6.78 29.33
N PRO A 638 24.14 -8.00 29.33
CA PRO A 638 24.03 -8.89 28.17
C PRO A 638 22.58 -9.23 27.80
N TYR A 639 21.67 -9.35 28.78
CA TYR A 639 20.27 -9.68 28.51
C TYR A 639 19.48 -8.48 27.99
N LEU A 640 19.69 -7.26 28.50
CA LEU A 640 19.09 -6.06 27.92
C LEU A 640 19.51 -5.87 26.45
N ASN A 641 20.78 -6.13 26.15
CA ASN A 641 21.27 -6.04 24.76
C ASN A 641 20.68 -7.12 23.87
N ALA A 642 20.55 -8.34 24.39
CA ALA A 642 19.83 -9.41 23.72
C ALA A 642 18.37 -9.04 23.41
N VAL A 643 17.68 -8.38 24.35
CA VAL A 643 16.32 -7.84 24.15
C VAL A 643 16.32 -6.82 23.01
N ILE A 644 17.22 -5.84 23.00
CA ILE A 644 17.28 -4.81 21.95
C ILE A 644 17.52 -5.43 20.57
N HIS A 645 18.45 -6.38 20.47
CA HIS A 645 18.74 -7.08 19.21
C HIS A 645 17.55 -7.91 18.70
N GLU A 646 16.82 -8.55 19.61
CA GLU A 646 15.63 -9.30 19.27
C GLU A 646 14.47 -8.38 18.84
N VAL A 647 14.32 -7.22 19.48
CA VAL A 647 13.37 -6.18 19.04
C VAL A 647 13.72 -5.72 17.63
N PHE A 648 15.00 -5.48 17.31
CA PHE A 648 15.41 -5.10 15.96
C PHE A 648 15.13 -6.17 14.90
N ARG A 649 15.24 -7.46 15.26
CA ARG A 649 14.92 -8.58 14.37
C ARG A 649 13.41 -8.63 14.08
N LEU A 650 12.59 -8.42 15.10
CA LEU A 650 11.14 -8.46 14.94
C LEU A 650 10.60 -7.16 14.32
N PHE A 651 11.01 -6.00 14.78
CA PHE A 651 10.48 -4.72 14.29
C PHE A 651 11.62 -3.83 13.82
N PRO A 652 12.29 -4.16 12.70
CA PRO A 652 13.30 -3.28 12.13
C PRO A 652 12.65 -1.93 11.79
N PRO A 653 13.08 -0.80 12.41
CA PRO A 653 12.43 0.49 12.19
C PRO A 653 12.38 0.89 10.71
N ALA A 654 13.42 0.53 9.95
CA ALA A 654 13.50 0.67 8.49
C ALA A 654 13.46 -0.71 7.78
N GLY A 655 12.31 -1.39 7.85
CA GLY A 655 12.13 -2.74 7.28
C GLY A 655 12.31 -2.90 5.76
N LEU A 656 12.33 -1.78 5.02
CA LEU A 656 12.65 -1.69 3.60
C LEU A 656 13.94 -0.89 3.38
N PRO A 657 15.12 -1.55 3.42
CA PRO A 657 16.37 -0.86 3.14
C PRO A 657 16.37 -0.33 1.71
N ALA A 658 17.04 0.82 1.51
CA ALA A 658 17.15 1.44 0.21
C ALA A 658 17.73 0.46 -0.83
N GLY A 659 17.12 0.38 -2.01
CA GLY A 659 17.61 -0.44 -3.12
C GLY A 659 18.97 0.03 -3.63
N ARG A 660 19.72 -0.90 -4.22
CA ARG A 660 21.04 -0.68 -4.81
C ARG A 660 21.01 -0.90 -6.30
N GLU A 661 21.63 -0.03 -7.06
CA GLU A 661 21.71 -0.10 -8.52
C GLU A 661 22.87 -1.00 -8.92
N VAL A 662 22.58 -2.04 -9.72
CA VAL A 662 23.58 -2.94 -10.30
C VAL A 662 24.37 -2.19 -11.37
N PRO A 663 25.71 -2.29 -11.39
CA PRO A 663 26.55 -1.53 -12.30
C PRO A 663 26.30 -1.94 -13.78
N PRO A 664 26.64 -1.09 -14.77
CA PRO A 664 26.27 -1.30 -16.18
C PRO A 664 26.69 -2.67 -16.75
N GLN A 665 27.82 -3.22 -16.30
CA GLN A 665 28.32 -4.53 -16.72
C GLN A 665 27.50 -5.73 -16.18
N GLY A 666 26.51 -5.49 -15.32
CA GLY A 666 25.80 -6.53 -14.59
C GLY A 666 26.64 -7.11 -13.45
N ASP A 667 26.04 -8.01 -12.68
CA ASP A 667 26.66 -8.54 -11.48
C ASP A 667 26.03 -9.86 -11.04
N THR A 668 26.77 -10.71 -10.34
CA THR A 668 26.25 -11.97 -9.79
C THR A 668 26.06 -11.86 -8.29
N ILE A 669 24.79 -11.96 -7.86
CA ILE A 669 24.39 -11.82 -6.46
C ILE A 669 23.86 -13.19 -6.01
N THR A 670 24.53 -13.79 -5.03
CA THR A 670 24.18 -15.12 -4.48
C THR A 670 23.93 -16.18 -5.57
N GLY A 671 24.82 -16.24 -6.57
CA GLY A 671 24.72 -17.19 -7.69
C GLY A 671 23.76 -16.80 -8.82
N VAL A 672 23.03 -15.69 -8.70
CA VAL A 672 22.10 -15.20 -9.72
C VAL A 672 22.70 -14.01 -10.47
N TYR A 673 22.85 -14.13 -11.79
CA TYR A 673 23.26 -12.99 -12.62
C TYR A 673 22.12 -11.97 -12.75
N VAL A 674 22.43 -10.73 -12.42
CA VAL A 674 21.52 -9.59 -12.50
C VAL A 674 22.07 -8.58 -13.52
N PRO A 675 21.31 -8.21 -14.55
CA PRO A 675 21.75 -7.23 -15.55
C PRO A 675 21.95 -5.83 -14.96
N GLY A 676 22.84 -5.04 -15.57
CA GLY A 676 23.10 -3.66 -15.19
C GLY A 676 21.85 -2.77 -15.29
N GLY A 677 21.77 -1.77 -14.41
CA GLY A 677 20.60 -0.87 -14.29
C GLY A 677 19.42 -1.47 -13.52
N THR A 678 19.52 -2.72 -13.07
CA THR A 678 18.54 -3.34 -12.16
C THR A 678 18.74 -2.81 -10.74
N THR A 679 17.66 -2.51 -10.02
CA THR A 679 17.70 -2.22 -8.58
C THR A 679 17.50 -3.50 -7.78
N VAL A 680 18.44 -3.80 -6.89
CA VAL A 680 18.44 -4.98 -6.01
C VAL A 680 18.30 -4.56 -4.55
N ARG A 681 17.60 -5.35 -3.73
CA ARG A 681 17.44 -5.08 -2.30
C ARG A 681 17.29 -6.38 -1.51
N VAL A 682 17.60 -6.33 -0.21
CA VAL A 682 17.24 -7.41 0.72
C VAL A 682 15.96 -7.03 1.45
N ALA A 683 14.98 -7.93 1.46
CA ALA A 683 13.76 -7.78 2.23
C ALA A 683 14.04 -8.13 3.70
N ALA A 684 14.56 -7.17 4.48
CA ALA A 684 15.00 -7.39 5.86
C ALA A 684 13.89 -8.01 6.73
N TRP A 685 12.67 -7.48 6.64
CA TRP A 685 11.49 -8.01 7.34
C TRP A 685 11.24 -9.50 7.04
N THR A 686 11.47 -9.93 5.80
CA THR A 686 11.29 -11.32 5.36
C THR A 686 12.42 -12.21 5.82
N VAL A 687 13.68 -11.80 5.58
CA VAL A 687 14.86 -12.60 5.94
C VAL A 687 14.90 -12.87 7.45
N GLN A 688 14.61 -11.85 8.26
CA GLN A 688 14.65 -11.93 9.72
C GLN A 688 13.54 -12.81 10.31
N ARG A 689 12.55 -13.21 9.49
CA ARG A 689 11.43 -14.09 9.87
C ARG A 689 11.36 -15.39 9.09
N SER A 690 12.38 -15.69 8.30
CA SER A 690 12.42 -16.96 7.60
C SER A 690 12.72 -18.09 8.59
N ALA A 691 11.86 -19.10 8.62
CA ALA A 691 12.09 -20.33 9.37
C ALA A 691 13.33 -21.11 8.86
N GLU A 692 13.83 -20.79 7.66
CA GLU A 692 15.08 -21.32 7.13
C GLU A 692 16.31 -20.74 7.86
N HIS A 693 16.17 -19.61 8.56
CA HIS A 693 17.31 -18.88 9.14
C HIS A 693 17.21 -18.67 10.64
N PHE A 694 15.99 -18.70 11.19
CA PHE A 694 15.73 -18.50 12.61
C PHE A 694 14.76 -19.57 13.13
N HIS A 695 15.11 -20.23 14.22
CA HIS A 695 14.21 -21.13 14.93
C HIS A 695 13.08 -20.32 15.60
N GLN A 696 11.83 -20.74 15.38
CA GLN A 696 10.63 -20.04 15.86
C GLN A 696 10.66 -18.53 15.53
N PRO A 697 10.74 -18.16 14.23
CA PRO A 697 11.07 -16.82 13.80
C PRO A 697 10.09 -15.74 14.25
N ASP A 698 8.82 -16.08 14.46
CA ASP A 698 7.79 -15.10 14.84
C ASP A 698 7.64 -14.94 16.37
N THR A 699 8.44 -15.66 17.16
CA THR A 699 8.42 -15.57 18.63
C THR A 699 9.48 -14.60 19.14
N PHE A 700 9.17 -13.90 20.24
CA PHE A 700 10.10 -12.99 20.91
C PHE A 700 10.96 -13.76 21.90
N GLN A 701 12.19 -14.09 21.49
CA GLN A 701 13.14 -14.88 22.30
C GLN A 701 14.52 -14.19 22.33
N PRO A 702 14.76 -13.28 23.29
CA PRO A 702 16.06 -12.63 23.46
C PRO A 702 17.22 -13.61 23.70
N GLU A 703 16.95 -14.76 24.31
CA GLU A 703 17.94 -15.77 24.71
C GLU A 703 18.86 -16.20 23.56
N ARG A 704 18.38 -16.14 22.33
CA ARG A 704 19.12 -16.40 21.10
C ARG A 704 20.37 -15.52 20.90
N TRP A 705 20.40 -14.33 21.50
CA TRP A 705 21.50 -13.38 21.38
C TRP A 705 22.54 -13.51 22.50
N LEU A 706 22.31 -14.42 23.46
CA LEU A 706 23.26 -14.69 24.55
C LEU A 706 24.47 -15.48 24.04
N LYS A 707 25.58 -15.38 24.77
CA LYS A 707 26.84 -16.06 24.44
C LYS A 707 27.28 -16.92 25.63
N PRO A 708 27.28 -18.26 25.52
CA PRO A 708 26.76 -19.06 24.39
C PRO A 708 25.22 -19.01 24.28
N PRO A 709 24.64 -19.18 23.08
CA PRO A 709 23.19 -19.28 22.92
C PRO A 709 22.69 -20.63 23.47
N PRO A 710 21.41 -20.73 23.88
CA PRO A 710 20.78 -22.03 24.14
C PRO A 710 20.83 -22.94 22.91
N LYS A 711 20.87 -24.26 23.16
CA LYS A 711 21.04 -25.29 22.12
C LYS A 711 20.00 -25.23 20.98
N GLU A 712 18.79 -24.77 21.30
CA GLU A 712 17.70 -24.62 20.31
C GLU A 712 17.93 -23.48 19.30
N PHE A 713 18.77 -22.48 19.64
CA PHE A 713 19.06 -21.31 18.80
C PHE A 713 20.50 -21.33 18.24
N GLU A 714 21.27 -22.40 18.47
CA GLU A 714 22.68 -22.50 18.05
C GLU A 714 22.87 -22.39 16.53
N ASN A 715 21.86 -22.79 15.75
CA ASN A 715 21.89 -22.75 14.29
C ASN A 715 21.29 -21.47 13.68
N ASP A 716 20.85 -20.51 14.51
CA ASP A 716 20.22 -19.28 14.01
C ASP A 716 21.26 -18.36 13.37
N ARG A 717 20.93 -17.83 12.19
CA ARG A 717 21.83 -16.97 11.39
C ARG A 717 21.74 -15.50 11.80
N LEU A 718 22.26 -15.18 12.99
CA LEU A 718 22.20 -13.85 13.59
C LEU A 718 22.78 -12.75 12.70
N GLU A 719 23.77 -13.08 11.87
CA GLU A 719 24.42 -12.17 10.91
C GLU A 719 23.45 -11.61 9.86
N LEU A 720 22.30 -12.23 9.64
CA LEU A 720 21.27 -11.75 8.71
C LEU A 720 20.39 -10.65 9.32
N SER A 721 20.40 -10.49 10.64
CA SER A 721 19.68 -9.41 11.32
C SER A 721 20.60 -8.20 11.52
N GLN A 722 20.67 -7.37 10.47
CA GLN A 722 21.50 -6.16 10.45
C GLN A 722 20.63 -4.89 10.33
N PRO A 723 20.02 -4.42 11.43
CA PRO A 723 19.10 -3.27 11.40
C PRO A 723 19.79 -1.97 10.92
N PHE A 724 21.10 -1.87 11.09
CA PHE A 724 21.91 -0.73 10.66
C PHE A 724 22.52 -0.88 9.26
N ILE A 725 22.25 -2.00 8.58
CA ILE A 725 22.93 -2.44 7.34
C ILE A 725 24.44 -2.60 7.58
N ILE A 726 25.17 -3.14 6.60
CA ILE A 726 26.63 -3.35 6.64
C ILE A 726 27.33 -2.54 5.53
N GLY A 727 28.67 -2.51 5.60
CA GLY A 727 29.52 -1.96 4.56
C GLY A 727 29.57 -0.43 4.52
N PRO A 728 30.05 0.16 3.41
CA PRO A 728 30.36 1.60 3.31
C PRO A 728 29.16 2.54 3.53
N ARG A 729 27.94 2.02 3.40
CA ARG A 729 26.68 2.75 3.55
C ARG A 729 25.95 2.41 4.87
N GLN A 730 26.62 1.73 5.81
CA GLN A 730 26.09 1.44 7.15
C GLN A 730 25.62 2.72 7.86
N CYS A 731 24.59 2.61 8.70
CA CYS A 731 24.07 3.72 9.51
C CYS A 731 25.20 4.44 10.25
N LEU A 732 25.25 5.77 10.12
CA LEU A 732 26.26 6.59 10.79
C LEU A 732 25.97 6.73 12.29
N GLY A 733 24.69 6.82 12.65
CA GLY A 733 24.22 7.01 14.03
C GLY A 733 24.07 5.72 14.84
N ALA A 734 24.52 4.56 14.33
CA ALA A 734 24.34 3.28 15.03
C ALA A 734 24.88 3.30 16.48
N PRO A 735 26.06 3.89 16.78
CA PRO A 735 26.55 4.00 18.15
C PRO A 735 25.64 4.85 19.06
N MET A 736 25.12 5.96 18.53
CA MET A 736 24.21 6.85 19.27
C MET A 736 22.90 6.14 19.61
N VAL A 737 22.28 5.49 18.64
CA VAL A 737 21.00 4.76 18.84
C VAL A 737 21.14 3.69 19.91
N MET A 738 22.25 2.93 19.91
CA MET A 738 22.50 1.93 20.95
C MET A 738 22.65 2.59 22.32
N PHE A 739 23.50 3.60 22.43
CA PHE A 739 23.75 4.31 23.70
C PHE A 739 22.48 4.94 24.29
N GLU A 740 21.74 5.72 23.50
CA GLU A 740 20.53 6.38 23.99
C GLU A 740 19.45 5.37 24.37
N SER A 741 19.31 4.27 23.62
CA SER A 741 18.30 3.24 23.89
C SER A 741 18.65 2.42 25.13
N GLN A 742 19.92 2.01 25.27
CA GLN A 742 20.42 1.30 26.43
C GLN A 742 20.28 2.14 27.70
N LEU A 743 20.66 3.43 27.66
CA LEU A 743 20.49 4.35 28.80
C LEU A 743 19.02 4.56 29.15
N ALA A 744 18.18 4.88 28.17
CA ALA A 744 16.77 5.16 28.39
C ALA A 744 16.04 3.94 28.97
N LEU A 745 16.26 2.74 28.41
CA LEU A 745 15.65 1.51 28.90
C LEU A 745 16.18 1.12 30.28
N SER A 746 17.49 1.22 30.53
CA SER A 746 18.07 0.92 31.84
C SER A 746 17.48 1.84 32.91
N ARG A 747 17.42 3.15 32.67
CA ARG A 747 16.86 4.12 33.62
C ARG A 747 15.35 3.96 33.80
N LEU A 748 14.62 3.57 32.75
CA LEU A 748 13.19 3.28 32.83
C LEU A 748 12.93 2.04 33.72
N LEU A 749 13.63 0.94 33.47
CA LEU A 749 13.45 -0.32 34.22
C LEU A 749 13.96 -0.23 35.66
N LEU A 750 14.97 0.61 35.91
CA LEU A 750 15.46 0.91 37.24
C LEU A 750 14.41 1.70 38.06
N GLN A 751 13.85 2.78 37.49
CA GLN A 751 12.99 3.71 38.23
C GLN A 751 11.50 3.35 38.24
N PHE A 752 11.03 2.50 37.32
CA PHE A 752 9.61 2.18 37.17
C PHE A 752 9.35 0.68 37.11
N ASP A 753 8.26 0.24 37.74
CA ASP A 753 7.61 -1.02 37.44
C ASP A 753 6.64 -0.80 36.27
N ILE A 754 6.92 -1.44 35.14
CA ILE A 754 6.14 -1.34 33.91
C ILE A 754 5.17 -2.53 33.83
N SER A 755 3.93 -2.27 33.44
CA SER A 755 2.93 -3.31 33.18
C SER A 755 1.99 -2.93 32.03
N ALA A 756 1.20 -3.92 31.59
CA ALA A 756 0.19 -3.71 30.56
C ALA A 756 -0.82 -2.61 30.98
N PRO A 757 -1.38 -1.85 30.02
CA PRO A 757 -2.36 -0.82 30.34
C PRO A 757 -3.62 -1.43 30.96
N VAL A 758 -4.24 -0.69 31.88
CA VAL A 758 -5.50 -1.11 32.52
C VAL A 758 -6.73 -0.51 31.84
N THR A 759 -6.55 0.58 31.10
CA THR A 759 -7.63 1.27 30.41
C THR A 759 -8.03 0.56 29.12
N ARG A 760 -9.33 0.53 28.83
CA ARG A 760 -9.87 -0.06 27.60
C ARG A 760 -9.26 0.55 26.33
N ARG A 761 -9.01 1.88 26.35
CA ARG A 761 -8.33 2.60 25.25
C ARG A 761 -6.90 2.10 25.07
N GLY A 762 -6.14 1.99 26.15
CA GLY A 762 -4.76 1.52 26.09
C GLY A 762 -4.65 0.08 25.57
N ILE A 763 -5.54 -0.81 26.02
CA ILE A 763 -5.62 -2.20 25.54
C ILE A 763 -5.91 -2.23 24.04
N ALA A 764 -6.96 -1.54 23.58
CA ALA A 764 -7.36 -1.53 22.17
C ALA A 764 -6.30 -0.92 21.23
N GLU A 765 -5.55 0.09 21.68
CA GLU A 765 -4.42 0.63 20.91
C GLU A 765 -3.25 -0.36 20.87
N ASN A 766 -2.92 -1.01 22.00
CA ASN A 766 -1.84 -2.00 22.05
C ASN A 766 -2.15 -3.26 21.24
N GLU A 767 -3.42 -3.66 21.09
CA GLU A 767 -3.87 -4.77 20.22
C GLU A 767 -3.56 -4.55 18.73
N LYS A 768 -3.28 -3.30 18.32
CA LYS A 768 -2.84 -3.03 16.94
C LYS A 768 -1.43 -3.55 16.66
N TRP A 769 -0.59 -3.62 17.69
CA TRP A 769 0.68 -4.31 17.61
C TRP A 769 0.46 -5.81 17.59
N ASN A 770 1.20 -6.48 16.72
CA ASN A 770 1.07 -7.91 16.57
C ASN A 770 2.35 -8.51 15.98
N LEU A 771 2.66 -9.74 16.37
CA LEU A 771 3.87 -10.46 15.95
C LEU A 771 3.75 -11.10 14.57
N SER A 772 2.52 -11.44 14.14
CA SER A 772 2.33 -12.15 12.87
C SER A 772 2.79 -11.32 11.66
N PRO A 773 3.65 -11.89 10.79
CA PRO A 773 4.22 -11.19 9.63
C PRO A 773 3.22 -10.93 8.51
N THR A 774 2.04 -11.56 8.55
CA THR A 774 1.03 -11.50 7.49
C THR A 774 -0.09 -10.50 7.77
N ILE A 775 -0.17 -9.99 9.00
CA ILE A 775 -1.25 -9.09 9.43
C ILE A 775 -0.93 -7.65 9.06
N ARG A 776 -1.90 -6.99 8.39
CA ARG A 776 -1.82 -5.60 7.91
C ARG A 776 -2.17 -4.56 8.99
N SER A 777 -1.98 -4.87 10.27
CA SER A 777 -2.31 -3.94 11.36
C SER A 777 -1.26 -2.84 11.52
N ILE A 778 -0.02 -3.11 11.10
CA ILE A 778 1.10 -2.18 11.17
C ILE A 778 1.41 -1.65 9.76
N GLU A 779 1.18 -0.36 9.54
CA GLU A 779 1.57 0.33 8.32
C GLU A 779 3.11 0.52 8.34
N SER A 780 3.80 0.02 7.33
CA SER A 780 5.22 0.23 7.11
C SER A 780 5.50 0.81 5.72
N TYR A 781 6.04 2.02 5.75
CA TYR A 781 6.51 2.80 4.61
C TYR A 781 8.04 2.58 4.47
N THR A 782 8.82 3.64 4.29
CA THR A 782 10.28 3.57 4.54
C THR A 782 10.60 3.28 6.01
N VAL A 783 9.71 3.64 6.93
CA VAL A 783 9.74 3.30 8.35
C VAL A 783 8.38 2.80 8.82
N ILE A 784 8.33 2.11 9.96
CA ILE A 784 7.09 1.69 10.62
C ILE A 784 6.34 2.93 11.12
N LYS A 785 5.05 3.06 10.76
CA LYS A 785 4.15 4.01 11.38
C LYS A 785 3.62 3.39 12.67
N LYS A 786 4.28 3.71 13.79
CA LYS A 786 3.98 3.14 15.10
C LYS A 786 2.56 3.51 15.58
N PRO A 787 1.71 2.53 15.98
CA PRO A 787 0.53 2.79 16.78
C PRO A 787 0.87 3.47 18.12
N ASN A 788 -0.11 4.14 18.72
CA ASN A 788 0.03 4.58 20.10
C ASN A 788 0.23 3.37 21.00
N THR A 789 1.08 3.52 22.02
CA THR A 789 1.46 2.41 22.90
C THR A 789 1.34 2.88 24.33
N TRP A 790 0.40 2.29 25.04
CA TRP A 790 0.04 2.66 26.40
C TRP A 790 0.60 1.65 27.38
N VAL A 791 1.11 2.13 28.50
CA VAL A 791 1.64 1.29 29.59
C VAL A 791 1.22 1.85 30.93
N ASN A 792 1.09 0.97 31.92
CA ASN A 792 0.93 1.38 33.31
C ASN A 792 2.32 1.48 33.95
N LEU A 793 2.68 2.68 34.41
CA LEU A 793 3.96 2.97 35.07
C LEU A 793 3.74 3.20 36.56
N ARG A 794 4.52 2.52 37.39
CA ARG A 794 4.56 2.76 38.84
C ARG A 794 5.97 3.10 39.28
N PRO A 795 6.22 4.29 39.86
CA PRO A 795 7.55 4.65 40.36
C PRO A 795 7.99 3.70 41.48
N VAL A 796 9.23 3.23 41.42
CA VAL A 796 9.83 2.40 42.47
C VAL A 796 10.24 3.28 43.65
N ARG A 797 9.77 2.94 44.86
CA ARG A 797 10.09 3.70 46.08
C ARG A 797 11.57 3.51 46.46
N GLY A 798 12.28 4.60 46.74
CA GLY A 798 13.63 4.58 47.30
C GLY A 798 14.79 4.68 46.29
N MET A 799 14.52 4.78 44.99
CA MET A 799 15.54 4.99 43.95
C MET A 799 15.66 6.46 43.51
N ILE A 800 15.68 7.39 44.48
CA ILE A 800 15.84 8.84 44.24
C ILE A 800 17.32 9.20 44.32
#